data_AF-A0A0P0YWA4-F1
#
_entry.id   AF-A0A0P0YWA4-F1
#
_cell.length_a   1.000
_cell.length_b   1.000
_cell.length_c   1.000
_cell.angle_alpha   90.00
_cell.angle_beta   90.00
_cell.angle_gamma   90.00
#
_symmetry.space_group_name_H-M   'P 1'
#
loop_
_entity.id
_entity.type
_entity.pdbx_description
1 polymer ?
#
loop_
_entity_poly.entity_id
_entity_poly.type
_entity_poly.pdbx_seq_one_letter_code
_entity_poly.pdbx_strand_id
1 'polypeptide(L)'
;MDFNNFTLAVDGDGIALLTWDMPDRSMNVFTEEVMDEIEAALDSLVADEAVKGIVFTSGKAGSFTGGADLKMLGRMLGDYRKLEASDPHAAMTQLFDRCGRMGALWRRIETCGKPVVTAIDGTCMGGGFELALACHGRVATPRAKMGLPEVKVGIFPGAGGTQRIARMLDAQAALQFLLKGEAIGAEKALAMKLIDKVAAPEELVETAKAMLKAGIPAVKPWDQKGYKLPSGPVYSAAGAQLWPAVSSLYRKETQDNYPGARAIVKCVYEGLLLPIDLGLKVEQRYFASVLRSTEAAMMIRSLFVSMQELGKGARRPHGIADRQPKRIAVIGAGFMGAGIAYVSAMAGIEVLLVDRDMAAAEKGKAHSASLMADRVKKGRAKEADAEALLSRITPADGYDGLADVDLVVEAVFEDRKVKADVIAAAAAAMKPGAIFASNTSTLPITGLAESFPEATRFIGIHFFSPVDRMMLVEVILGEKTGDEALATALDFVRAIRKTPIVVDDTRGFFANRCVLRYMSEAYDMVVEGVPPAMIENAARMAGMPVGPLALNDEVAIDLSRRIMQATMADLGEAAVDKRHFDLVNRLVDAGRLGRKAGKGFYDYPAKPAKKHLWPGLKELYPQQNAEDVDVKELQQRFLVTMALEAARTMAEGVVTDPREADVGSILGFGYAPYTGGALSYIDGMGVKAFVALCETLEKRHGERFAPIPLLHEMASAGQTFYGRFRPARQAEAA
;
A
#
# COMPACT_ATOMS: atom_id res chain seq x y z
N MET A 1 9.23 -25.59 -32.83
CA MET A 1 9.64 -25.49 -31.41
C MET A 1 8.38 -25.58 -30.61
N ASP A 2 8.31 -26.51 -29.66
CA ASP A 2 7.19 -26.60 -28.74
C ASP A 2 7.50 -25.70 -27.55
N PHE A 3 6.72 -24.64 -27.37
CA PHE A 3 6.82 -23.74 -26.23
C PHE A 3 5.80 -24.15 -25.17
N ASN A 4 6.17 -24.09 -23.89
CA ASN A 4 5.27 -24.44 -22.79
C ASN A 4 4.30 -23.29 -22.49
N ASN A 5 4.75 -22.05 -22.58
CA ASN A 5 3.95 -20.88 -22.21
C ASN A 5 3.42 -20.10 -23.41
N PHE A 6 3.82 -20.46 -24.64
CA PHE A 6 3.46 -19.70 -25.83
C PHE A 6 2.86 -20.59 -26.92
N THR A 7 1.92 -20.03 -27.67
CA THR A 7 1.50 -20.59 -28.94
C THR A 7 1.83 -19.62 -30.06
N LEU A 8 2.21 -20.17 -31.22
CA LEU A 8 2.65 -19.41 -32.38
C LEU A 8 1.86 -19.81 -33.61
N ALA A 9 1.29 -18.84 -34.32
CA ALA A 9 0.62 -19.05 -35.60
C ALA A 9 1.01 -17.94 -36.59
N VAL A 10 1.30 -18.29 -37.84
CA VAL A 10 1.56 -17.31 -38.92
C VAL A 10 0.40 -17.39 -39.92
N ASP A 11 -0.21 -16.25 -40.22
CA ASP A 11 -1.31 -16.19 -41.19
C ASP A 11 -0.81 -15.94 -42.63
N GLY A 12 -1.74 -16.00 -43.59
CA GLY A 12 -1.44 -15.84 -45.02
C GLY A 12 -0.90 -14.46 -45.42
N ASP A 13 -1.03 -13.46 -44.55
CA ASP A 13 -0.47 -12.12 -44.76
C ASP A 13 0.99 -12.02 -44.27
N GLY A 14 1.52 -13.10 -43.67
CA GLY A 14 2.85 -13.13 -43.06
C GLY A 14 2.87 -12.48 -41.67
N ILE A 15 1.73 -12.38 -40.99
CA ILE A 15 1.67 -11.86 -39.62
C ILE A 15 1.74 -13.03 -38.63
N ALA A 16 2.75 -13.01 -37.78
CA ALA A 16 2.90 -13.97 -36.69
C ALA A 16 2.09 -13.50 -35.47
N LEU A 17 1.25 -14.38 -34.92
CA LEU A 17 0.56 -14.20 -33.65
C LEU A 17 1.25 -15.04 -32.58
N LEU A 18 1.92 -14.38 -31.63
CA LEU A 18 2.54 -14.97 -30.46
C LEU A 18 1.60 -14.76 -29.26
N THR A 19 0.99 -15.84 -28.79
CA THR A 19 0.01 -15.81 -27.67
C THR A 19 0.64 -16.38 -26.41
N TRP A 20 0.76 -15.55 -25.38
CA TRP A 20 1.25 -15.95 -24.07
C TRP A 20 0.12 -16.54 -23.21
N ASP A 21 0.24 -17.80 -22.82
CA ASP A 21 -0.72 -18.48 -21.98
C ASP A 21 -0.03 -19.51 -21.07
N MET A 22 0.35 -19.09 -19.86
CA MET A 22 0.99 -19.99 -18.90
C MET A 22 0.02 -21.06 -18.40
N PRO A 23 0.38 -22.36 -18.47
CA PRO A 23 -0.45 -23.42 -17.89
C PRO A 23 -0.57 -23.27 -16.36
N ASP A 24 -1.70 -23.71 -15.80
CA ASP A 24 -1.96 -23.77 -14.35
C ASP A 24 -1.82 -22.44 -13.58
N ARG A 25 -1.85 -21.31 -14.29
CA ARG A 25 -1.82 -19.97 -13.72
C ARG A 25 -3.04 -19.18 -14.16
N SER A 26 -3.63 -18.45 -13.21
CA SER A 26 -4.72 -17.50 -13.49
C SER A 26 -4.23 -16.22 -14.18
N MET A 27 -2.91 -15.98 -14.22
CA MET A 27 -2.28 -14.81 -14.81
C MET A 27 -0.86 -15.13 -15.27
N ASN A 28 -0.48 -14.55 -16.40
CA ASN A 28 0.86 -14.60 -16.96
C ASN A 28 1.86 -13.75 -16.14
N VAL A 29 3.07 -14.25 -15.92
CA VAL A 29 4.13 -13.59 -15.12
C VAL A 29 5.51 -13.89 -15.72
N PHE A 30 6.41 -12.92 -15.80
CA PHE A 30 7.76 -13.17 -16.33
C PHE A 30 8.60 -14.00 -15.36
N THR A 31 8.88 -15.23 -15.76
CA THR A 31 9.88 -16.13 -15.19
C THR A 31 11.12 -16.15 -16.10
N GLU A 32 12.19 -16.82 -15.66
CA GLU A 32 13.37 -17.04 -16.52
C GLU A 32 13.01 -17.85 -17.77
N GLU A 33 12.23 -18.93 -17.60
CA GLU A 33 11.72 -19.76 -18.71
C GLU A 33 10.89 -18.96 -19.72
N VAL A 34 9.99 -18.09 -19.25
CA VAL A 34 9.21 -17.22 -20.16
C VAL A 34 10.13 -16.28 -20.95
N MET A 35 11.21 -15.76 -20.34
CA MET A 35 12.17 -14.93 -21.07
C MET A 35 12.96 -15.75 -22.10
N ASP A 36 13.35 -16.99 -21.78
CA ASP A 36 14.00 -17.92 -22.70
C ASP A 36 13.09 -18.22 -23.92
N GLU A 37 11.80 -18.49 -23.67
CA GLU A 37 10.84 -18.78 -24.74
C GLU A 37 10.55 -17.57 -25.63
N ILE A 38 10.46 -16.36 -25.06
CA ILE A 38 10.31 -15.13 -25.86
C ILE A 38 11.54 -14.91 -26.75
N GLU A 39 12.75 -15.14 -26.21
CA GLU A 39 13.99 -15.04 -26.95
C GLU A 39 14.03 -16.02 -28.14
N ALA A 40 13.74 -17.30 -27.88
CA ALA A 40 13.70 -18.33 -28.92
C ALA A 40 12.60 -18.08 -29.97
N ALA A 41 11.42 -17.62 -29.54
CA ALA A 41 10.33 -17.25 -30.45
C ALA A 41 10.73 -16.06 -31.32
N LEU A 42 11.35 -15.03 -30.74
CA LEU A 42 11.83 -13.86 -31.48
C LEU A 42 12.87 -14.27 -32.52
N ASP A 43 13.84 -15.11 -32.17
CA ASP A 43 14.87 -15.58 -33.11
C ASP A 43 14.27 -16.35 -34.29
N SER A 44 13.34 -17.27 -34.00
CA SER A 44 12.62 -18.01 -35.05
C SER A 44 11.83 -17.08 -35.98
N LEU A 45 11.11 -16.12 -35.42
CA LEU A 45 10.26 -15.21 -36.19
C LEU A 45 11.03 -14.19 -36.99
N VAL A 46 12.18 -13.74 -36.49
CA VAL A 46 13.04 -12.79 -37.20
C VAL A 46 13.75 -13.47 -38.35
N ALA A 47 14.21 -14.71 -38.18
CA ALA A 47 14.88 -15.49 -39.22
C ALA A 47 13.95 -15.90 -40.38
N ASP A 48 12.64 -16.04 -40.15
CA ASP A 48 11.69 -16.44 -41.18
C ASP A 48 11.31 -15.26 -42.11
N GLU A 49 11.78 -15.27 -43.36
CA GLU A 49 11.47 -14.23 -44.36
C GLU A 49 9.97 -14.09 -44.67
N ALA A 50 9.16 -15.13 -44.46
CA ALA A 50 7.72 -15.06 -44.66
C ALA A 50 7.03 -14.18 -43.61
N VAL A 51 7.64 -14.03 -42.43
CA VAL A 51 7.09 -13.20 -41.35
C VAL A 51 7.43 -11.73 -41.62
N LYS A 52 6.38 -10.92 -41.83
CA LYS A 52 6.43 -9.48 -42.08
C LYS A 52 6.14 -8.62 -40.85
N GLY A 53 5.55 -9.20 -39.81
CA GLY A 53 5.24 -8.51 -38.56
C GLY A 53 4.77 -9.47 -37.48
N ILE A 54 4.82 -9.03 -36.23
CA ILE A 54 4.53 -9.86 -35.05
C ILE A 54 3.46 -9.19 -34.19
N VAL A 55 2.40 -9.91 -33.82
CA VAL A 55 1.44 -9.52 -32.78
C VAL A 55 1.74 -10.33 -31.52
N PHE A 56 1.97 -9.65 -30.40
CA PHE A 56 2.12 -10.26 -29.08
C PHE A 56 0.82 -10.06 -28.29
N THR A 57 0.18 -11.15 -27.87
CA THR A 57 -1.08 -11.09 -27.08
C THR A 57 -1.04 -12.06 -25.89
N SER A 58 -2.06 -12.00 -25.03
CA SER A 58 -2.29 -12.93 -23.92
C SER A 58 -3.48 -13.83 -24.21
N GLY A 59 -3.38 -15.11 -23.82
CA GLY A 59 -4.50 -16.06 -23.79
C GLY A 59 -5.38 -15.93 -22.53
N LYS A 60 -4.94 -15.18 -21.51
CA LYS A 60 -5.70 -14.98 -20.26
C LYS A 60 -6.71 -13.85 -20.41
N ALA A 61 -8.00 -14.17 -20.31
CA ALA A 61 -9.08 -13.18 -20.39
C ALA A 61 -8.96 -12.11 -19.29
N GLY A 62 -8.98 -10.83 -19.68
CA GLY A 62 -8.90 -9.71 -18.75
C GLY A 62 -7.53 -9.53 -18.06
N SER A 63 -6.49 -10.23 -18.52
CA SER A 63 -5.16 -10.12 -17.95
C SER A 63 -4.06 -10.36 -18.99
N PHE A 64 -3.28 -9.33 -19.29
CA PHE A 64 -2.08 -9.48 -20.11
C PHE A 64 -0.92 -10.03 -19.26
N THR A 65 -0.53 -9.32 -18.20
CA THR A 65 0.41 -9.81 -17.16
C THR A 65 0.41 -8.91 -15.93
N GLY A 66 0.67 -9.51 -14.77
CA GLY A 66 0.93 -8.80 -13.50
C GLY A 66 2.35 -8.24 -13.37
N GLY A 67 3.24 -8.51 -14.34
CA GLY A 67 4.64 -8.09 -14.33
C GLY A 67 5.61 -9.23 -14.08
N ALA A 68 6.80 -8.91 -13.57
CA ALA A 68 7.83 -9.90 -13.27
C ALA A 68 7.52 -10.69 -12.00
N ASP A 69 7.98 -11.95 -11.94
CA ASP A 69 7.90 -12.73 -10.70
C ASP A 69 8.90 -12.17 -9.68
N LEU A 70 8.44 -11.50 -8.63
CA LEU A 70 9.35 -10.97 -7.59
C LEU A 70 10.08 -12.08 -6.83
N LYS A 71 9.62 -13.36 -6.88
CA LYS A 71 10.43 -14.47 -6.37
C LYS A 71 11.72 -14.65 -7.18
N MET A 72 11.74 -14.27 -8.46
CA MET A 72 12.95 -14.21 -9.29
C MET A 72 13.96 -13.21 -8.71
N LEU A 73 13.50 -12.02 -8.30
CA LEU A 73 14.37 -11.03 -7.64
C LEU A 73 14.92 -11.53 -6.30
N GLY A 74 14.08 -12.24 -5.52
CA GLY A 74 14.51 -12.88 -4.28
C GLY A 74 15.60 -13.94 -4.51
N ARG A 75 15.45 -14.79 -5.53
CA ARG A 75 16.49 -15.77 -5.93
C ARG A 75 17.77 -15.06 -6.38
N MET A 76 17.64 -14.03 -7.21
CA MET A 76 18.75 -13.22 -7.70
C MET A 76 19.60 -12.64 -6.56
N LEU A 77 18.96 -12.07 -5.53
CA LEU A 77 19.67 -11.58 -4.35
C LEU A 77 20.25 -12.68 -3.47
N GLY A 78 19.56 -13.82 -3.36
CA GLY A 78 20.08 -14.99 -2.65
C GLY A 78 21.37 -15.52 -3.27
N ASP A 79 21.41 -15.64 -4.60
CA ASP A 79 22.58 -16.07 -5.34
C ASP A 79 23.72 -15.06 -5.22
N TYR A 80 23.41 -13.75 -5.35
CA TYR A 80 24.37 -12.67 -5.13
C TYR A 80 25.04 -12.77 -3.77
N ARG A 81 24.27 -12.89 -2.67
CA ARG A 81 24.82 -12.95 -1.31
C ARG A 81 25.70 -14.17 -1.07
N LYS A 82 25.34 -15.32 -1.66
CA LYS A 82 26.17 -16.53 -1.58
C LYS A 82 27.51 -16.33 -2.29
N LEU A 83 27.49 -15.76 -3.48
CA LEU A 83 28.71 -15.53 -4.27
C LEU A 83 29.58 -14.43 -3.67
N GLU A 84 28.97 -13.35 -3.16
CA GLU A 84 29.64 -12.18 -2.56
C GLU A 84 30.59 -12.57 -1.43
N ALA A 85 30.26 -13.59 -0.64
CA ALA A 85 31.13 -14.08 0.44
C ALA A 85 32.47 -14.66 -0.07
N SER A 86 32.51 -15.13 -1.32
CA SER A 86 33.69 -15.76 -1.93
C SER A 86 34.35 -14.91 -3.01
N ASP A 87 33.56 -14.22 -3.84
CA ASP A 87 34.02 -13.36 -4.93
C ASP A 87 33.03 -12.19 -5.13
N PRO A 88 33.27 -11.04 -4.46
CA PRO A 88 32.43 -9.85 -4.57
C PRO A 88 32.35 -9.29 -6.00
N HIS A 89 33.41 -9.43 -6.81
CA HIS A 89 33.43 -8.89 -8.16
C HIS A 89 32.57 -9.73 -9.09
N ALA A 90 32.72 -11.06 -9.06
CA ALA A 90 31.87 -11.97 -9.81
C ALA A 90 30.40 -11.85 -9.39
N ALA A 91 30.12 -11.70 -8.09
CA ALA A 91 28.76 -11.48 -7.59
C ALA A 91 28.12 -10.23 -8.20
N MET A 92 28.85 -9.11 -8.24
CA MET A 92 28.35 -7.86 -8.80
C MET A 92 28.16 -7.96 -10.32
N THR A 93 29.08 -8.57 -11.06
CA THR A 93 28.95 -8.79 -12.50
C THR A 93 27.72 -9.63 -12.82
N GLN A 94 27.55 -10.77 -12.13
CA GLN A 94 26.39 -11.63 -12.30
C GLN A 94 25.08 -10.90 -11.99
N LEU A 95 25.02 -10.16 -10.89
CA LEU A 95 23.83 -9.39 -10.53
C LEU A 95 23.51 -8.33 -11.58
N PHE A 96 24.53 -7.59 -12.03
CA PHE A 96 24.39 -6.57 -13.06
C PHE A 96 23.80 -7.17 -14.34
N ASP A 97 24.36 -8.27 -14.84
CA ASP A 97 23.90 -8.94 -16.06
C ASP A 97 22.46 -9.46 -15.92
N ARG A 98 22.14 -10.10 -14.79
CA ARG A 98 20.77 -10.59 -14.52
C ARG A 98 19.75 -9.45 -14.43
N CYS A 99 20.10 -8.32 -13.82
CA CYS A 99 19.24 -7.13 -13.80
C CYS A 99 19.00 -6.57 -15.21
N GLY A 100 19.98 -6.64 -16.12
CA GLY A 100 19.88 -6.10 -17.48
C GLY A 100 19.18 -7.02 -18.48
N ARG A 101 19.07 -8.32 -18.19
CA ARG A 101 18.57 -9.34 -19.12
C ARG A 101 17.23 -8.99 -19.76
N MET A 102 16.24 -8.62 -18.95
CA MET A 102 14.89 -8.32 -19.44
C MET A 102 14.88 -7.05 -20.32
N GLY A 103 15.59 -6.00 -19.89
CA GLY A 103 15.72 -4.77 -20.68
C GLY A 103 16.43 -4.99 -22.02
N ALA A 104 17.46 -5.85 -22.04
CA ALA A 104 18.16 -6.24 -23.26
C ALA A 104 17.24 -7.02 -24.23
N LEU A 105 16.41 -7.92 -23.71
CA LEU A 105 15.41 -8.64 -24.53
C LEU A 105 14.37 -7.68 -25.14
N TRP A 106 13.88 -6.70 -24.36
CA TRP A 106 12.98 -5.66 -24.88
C TRP A 106 13.67 -4.79 -25.93
N ARG A 107 14.97 -4.50 -25.75
CA ARG A 107 15.75 -3.79 -26.76
C ARG A 107 15.92 -4.60 -28.05
N ARG A 108 16.01 -5.94 -27.99
CA ARG A 108 15.97 -6.79 -29.19
C ARG A 108 14.64 -6.69 -29.91
N ILE A 109 13.51 -6.66 -29.21
CA ILE A 109 12.19 -6.45 -29.84
C ILE A 109 12.13 -5.11 -30.59
N GLU A 110 12.78 -4.06 -30.08
CA GLU A 110 12.83 -2.74 -30.75
C GLU A 110 13.70 -2.71 -32.00
N THR A 111 14.69 -3.60 -32.08
CA THR A 111 15.78 -3.52 -33.07
C THR A 111 15.83 -4.75 -33.98
N CYS A 112 14.86 -5.66 -33.87
CA CYS A 112 14.82 -6.91 -34.62
C CYS A 112 14.52 -6.76 -36.13
N GLY A 113 14.30 -5.54 -36.61
CA GLY A 113 14.04 -5.25 -38.01
C GLY A 113 12.62 -5.56 -38.50
N LYS A 114 11.76 -6.11 -37.65
CA LYS A 114 10.34 -6.39 -37.96
C LYS A 114 9.41 -5.58 -37.05
N PRO A 115 8.29 -5.03 -37.57
CA PRO A 115 7.33 -4.33 -36.75
C PRO A 115 6.61 -5.31 -35.79
N VAL A 116 6.45 -4.89 -34.54
CA VAL A 116 5.83 -5.69 -33.47
C VAL A 116 4.69 -4.89 -32.84
N VAL A 117 3.52 -5.47 -32.68
CA VAL A 117 2.36 -4.83 -32.04
C VAL A 117 1.93 -5.63 -30.82
N THR A 118 1.77 -4.98 -29.67
CA THR A 118 1.18 -5.62 -28.48
C THR A 118 -0.33 -5.43 -28.46
N ALA A 119 -1.07 -6.51 -28.26
CA ALA A 119 -2.51 -6.55 -28.03
C ALA A 119 -2.77 -6.77 -26.53
N ILE A 120 -3.25 -5.73 -25.84
CA ILE A 120 -3.34 -5.69 -24.38
C ILE A 120 -4.81 -5.82 -23.95
N ASP A 121 -5.12 -6.94 -23.31
CA ASP A 121 -6.40 -7.10 -22.62
C ASP A 121 -6.24 -7.04 -21.10
N GLY A 122 -6.93 -6.09 -20.46
CA GLY A 122 -6.96 -5.99 -19.00
C GLY A 122 -5.61 -5.57 -18.36
N THR A 123 -5.17 -6.29 -17.34
CA THR A 123 -4.01 -5.90 -16.51
C THR A 123 -2.69 -6.04 -17.27
N CYS A 124 -1.89 -4.97 -17.35
CA CYS A 124 -0.56 -4.94 -17.97
C CYS A 124 0.40 -4.10 -17.12
N MET A 125 1.06 -4.72 -16.15
CA MET A 125 1.86 -4.00 -15.14
C MET A 125 3.37 -4.26 -15.30
N GLY A 126 4.16 -3.29 -14.85
CA GLY A 126 5.61 -3.39 -14.72
C GLY A 126 6.30 -3.84 -15.99
N GLY A 127 7.14 -4.89 -15.90
CA GLY A 127 7.85 -5.49 -17.03
C GLY A 127 6.98 -5.81 -18.26
N GLY A 128 5.67 -6.07 -18.08
CA GLY A 128 4.74 -6.28 -19.19
C GLY A 128 4.38 -5.01 -19.94
N PHE A 129 4.25 -3.91 -19.20
CA PHE A 129 4.10 -2.60 -19.82
C PHE A 129 5.42 -2.13 -20.42
N GLU A 130 6.57 -2.46 -19.82
CA GLU A 130 7.89 -2.22 -20.43
C GLU A 130 8.06 -2.98 -21.77
N LEU A 131 7.58 -4.22 -21.88
CA LEU A 131 7.48 -4.95 -23.15
C LEU A 131 6.59 -4.21 -24.15
N ALA A 132 5.39 -3.79 -23.73
CA ALA A 132 4.47 -3.08 -24.62
C ALA A 132 5.05 -1.76 -25.13
N LEU A 133 5.77 -1.04 -24.27
CA LEU A 133 6.50 0.18 -24.62
C LEU A 133 7.67 -0.10 -25.56
N ALA A 134 8.23 -1.32 -25.57
CA ALA A 134 9.28 -1.74 -26.50
C ALA A 134 8.71 -2.15 -27.88
N CYS A 135 7.48 -2.63 -27.97
CA CYS A 135 6.84 -2.91 -29.25
C CYS A 135 6.63 -1.64 -30.10
N HIS A 136 6.48 -1.78 -31.41
CA HIS A 136 6.30 -0.66 -32.35
C HIS A 136 4.89 -0.05 -32.24
N GLY A 137 3.86 -0.89 -32.10
CA GLY A 137 2.47 -0.47 -31.84
C GLY A 137 1.86 -1.14 -30.61
N ARG A 138 0.80 -0.53 -30.06
CA ARG A 138 0.03 -1.02 -28.91
C ARG A 138 -1.46 -0.78 -29.11
N VAL A 139 -2.24 -1.84 -29.02
CA VAL A 139 -3.72 -1.80 -28.99
C VAL A 139 -4.17 -2.30 -27.62
N ALA A 140 -5.14 -1.63 -27.01
CA ALA A 140 -5.66 -2.05 -25.70
C ALA A 140 -7.19 -2.16 -25.68
N THR A 141 -7.75 -2.98 -24.79
CA THR A 141 -9.19 -3.00 -24.55
C THR A 141 -9.64 -1.84 -23.64
N PRO A 142 -10.91 -1.41 -23.65
CA PRO A 142 -11.42 -0.36 -22.74
C PRO A 142 -11.22 -0.68 -21.25
N ARG A 143 -11.20 -1.97 -20.89
CA ARG A 143 -10.94 -2.44 -19.52
C ARG A 143 -9.47 -2.50 -19.15
N ALA A 144 -8.55 -2.25 -20.09
CA ALA A 144 -7.12 -2.37 -19.84
C ALA A 144 -6.66 -1.37 -18.77
N LYS A 145 -5.80 -1.87 -17.87
CA LYS A 145 -5.10 -1.07 -16.86
C LYS A 145 -3.62 -1.35 -16.96
N MET A 146 -2.84 -0.28 -17.12
CA MET A 146 -1.40 -0.39 -17.32
C MET A 146 -0.62 0.61 -16.48
N GLY A 147 0.59 0.24 -16.07
CA GLY A 147 1.39 1.08 -15.19
C GLY A 147 2.72 0.47 -14.83
N LEU A 148 3.55 1.29 -14.18
CA LEU A 148 4.87 0.91 -13.68
C LEU A 148 4.89 1.08 -12.14
N PRO A 149 4.31 0.14 -11.38
CA PRO A 149 4.07 0.30 -9.94
C PRO A 149 5.29 -0.01 -9.06
N GLU A 150 6.45 -0.35 -9.63
CA GLU A 150 7.67 -0.82 -8.96
C GLU A 150 8.10 0.07 -7.78
N VAL A 151 7.94 1.39 -7.91
CA VAL A 151 8.27 2.37 -6.85
C VAL A 151 7.49 2.14 -5.56
N LYS A 152 6.28 1.57 -5.64
CA LYS A 152 5.43 1.28 -4.48
C LYS A 152 5.93 0.10 -3.66
N VAL A 153 6.82 -0.73 -4.22
CA VAL A 153 7.37 -1.92 -3.56
C VAL A 153 8.88 -1.81 -3.34
N GLY A 154 9.45 -0.61 -3.49
CA GLY A 154 10.83 -0.30 -3.11
C GLY A 154 11.87 -0.41 -4.22
N ILE A 155 11.47 -0.85 -5.41
CA ILE A 155 12.31 -0.87 -6.61
C ILE A 155 11.83 0.20 -7.60
N PHE A 156 12.22 0.13 -8.86
CA PHE A 156 11.72 0.99 -9.92
C PHE A 156 11.78 0.23 -11.26
N PRO A 157 11.18 0.75 -12.35
CA PRO A 157 11.20 0.07 -13.65
C PRO A 157 12.63 -0.18 -14.12
N GLY A 158 12.96 -1.44 -14.39
CA GLY A 158 14.33 -1.90 -14.66
C GLY A 158 14.52 -2.58 -16.01
N ALA A 159 13.49 -2.64 -16.84
CA ALA A 159 13.56 -3.21 -18.19
C ALA A 159 13.36 -2.14 -19.29
N GLY A 160 13.73 -0.89 -19.00
CA GLY A 160 13.78 0.28 -19.87
C GLY A 160 12.59 1.23 -19.75
N GLY A 161 11.71 1.03 -18.79
CA GLY A 161 10.54 1.87 -18.53
C GLY A 161 10.91 3.32 -18.23
N THR A 162 12.00 3.57 -17.48
CA THR A 162 12.43 4.96 -17.22
C THR A 162 12.93 5.65 -18.48
N GLN A 163 13.51 4.88 -19.40
CA GLN A 163 14.10 5.40 -20.63
C GLN A 163 13.06 5.64 -21.73
N ARG A 164 12.09 4.72 -21.88
CA ARG A 164 11.04 4.80 -22.89
C ARG A 164 10.01 5.86 -22.55
N ILE A 165 9.49 5.85 -21.32
CA ILE A 165 8.49 6.85 -20.89
C ILE A 165 9.05 8.27 -21.02
N ALA A 166 10.31 8.49 -20.62
CA ALA A 166 10.96 9.80 -20.72
C ALA A 166 11.23 10.26 -22.16
N ARG A 167 11.22 9.34 -23.14
CA ARG A 167 11.38 9.64 -24.57
C ARG A 167 10.03 9.75 -25.30
N MET A 168 8.94 9.26 -24.70
CA MET A 168 7.59 9.35 -25.24
C MET A 168 6.83 10.58 -24.72
N LEU A 169 7.07 10.95 -23.46
CA LEU A 169 6.41 12.07 -22.79
C LEU A 169 7.40 13.21 -22.55
N ASP A 170 6.87 14.40 -22.23
CA ASP A 170 7.70 15.40 -21.58
C ASP A 170 8.15 14.90 -20.18
N ALA A 171 9.30 15.38 -19.73
CA ALA A 171 9.96 14.97 -18.51
C ALA A 171 9.12 15.22 -17.25
N GLN A 172 8.25 16.24 -17.21
CA GLN A 172 7.36 16.47 -16.07
C GLN A 172 6.28 15.38 -16.00
N ALA A 173 5.61 15.10 -17.13
CA ALA A 173 4.62 14.03 -17.21
C ALA A 173 5.25 12.63 -16.97
N ALA A 174 6.45 12.39 -17.51
CA ALA A 174 7.21 11.17 -17.31
C ALA A 174 7.54 10.93 -15.82
N LEU A 175 8.15 11.92 -15.16
CA LEU A 175 8.49 11.83 -13.73
C LEU A 175 7.24 11.69 -12.87
N GLN A 176 6.16 12.42 -13.18
CA GLN A 176 4.90 12.28 -12.47
C GLN A 176 4.32 10.86 -12.61
N PHE A 177 4.40 10.25 -13.79
CA PHE A 177 3.95 8.88 -14.02
C PHE A 177 4.80 7.87 -13.25
N LEU A 178 6.13 7.95 -13.39
CA LEU A 178 7.09 7.02 -12.81
C LEU A 178 7.12 7.09 -11.27
N LEU A 179 7.15 8.29 -10.70
CA LEU A 179 7.22 8.48 -9.23
C LEU A 179 5.90 8.11 -8.52
N LYS A 180 4.75 8.25 -9.20
CA LYS A 180 3.47 7.83 -8.64
C LYS A 180 3.24 6.33 -8.72
N GLY A 181 3.76 5.66 -9.75
CA GLY A 181 3.53 4.23 -10.00
C GLY A 181 2.05 3.85 -10.04
N GLU A 182 1.18 4.75 -10.53
CA GLU A 182 -0.25 4.51 -10.65
C GLU A 182 -0.59 3.77 -11.95
N ALA A 183 -1.51 2.82 -11.85
CA ALA A 183 -2.12 2.24 -13.04
C ALA A 183 -3.08 3.25 -13.68
N ILE A 184 -3.00 3.39 -14.99
CA ILE A 184 -3.88 4.22 -15.82
C ILE A 184 -4.75 3.34 -16.70
N GLY A 185 -5.98 3.79 -16.98
CA GLY A 185 -6.89 3.13 -17.92
C GLY A 185 -6.54 3.45 -19.37
N ALA A 186 -7.13 2.68 -20.29
CA ALA A 186 -6.87 2.77 -21.73
C ALA A 186 -7.07 4.19 -22.31
N GLU A 187 -8.14 4.89 -21.92
CA GLU A 187 -8.42 6.25 -22.42
C GLU A 187 -7.30 7.24 -22.05
N LYS A 188 -6.86 7.23 -20.79
CA LYS A 188 -5.76 8.09 -20.33
C LYS A 188 -4.44 7.69 -20.99
N ALA A 189 -4.19 6.39 -21.15
CA ALA A 189 -2.99 5.91 -21.83
C ALA A 189 -2.96 6.37 -23.31
N LEU A 190 -4.10 6.35 -24.00
CA LEU A 190 -4.24 6.85 -25.37
C LEU A 190 -3.99 8.36 -25.43
N ALA A 191 -4.59 9.13 -24.52
CA ALA A 191 -4.37 10.59 -24.44
C ALA A 191 -2.90 10.95 -24.17
N MET A 192 -2.20 10.11 -23.40
CA MET A 192 -0.76 10.25 -23.14
C MET A 192 0.12 9.66 -24.26
N LYS A 193 -0.47 9.08 -25.32
CA LYS A 193 0.26 8.38 -26.40
C LYS A 193 1.12 7.21 -25.91
N LEU A 194 0.74 6.62 -24.78
CA LEU A 194 1.36 5.42 -24.25
C LEU A 194 0.77 4.14 -24.87
N ILE A 195 -0.39 4.26 -25.52
CA ILE A 195 -0.94 3.27 -26.45
C ILE A 195 -1.42 3.99 -27.73
N ASP A 196 -1.66 3.25 -28.80
CA ASP A 196 -1.99 3.81 -30.11
C ASP A 196 -3.48 3.70 -30.45
N LYS A 197 -4.15 2.63 -30.01
CA LYS A 197 -5.59 2.40 -30.24
C LYS A 197 -6.27 1.71 -29.07
N VAL A 198 -7.59 1.94 -28.97
CA VAL A 198 -8.50 1.19 -28.11
C VAL A 198 -9.48 0.42 -28.98
N ALA A 199 -9.68 -0.88 -28.72
CA ALA A 199 -10.55 -1.77 -29.49
C ALA A 199 -11.38 -2.66 -28.57
N ALA A 200 -12.55 -3.12 -29.03
CA ALA A 200 -13.33 -4.10 -28.28
C ALA A 200 -12.51 -5.39 -28.07
N PRO A 201 -12.71 -6.14 -26.96
CA PRO A 201 -11.96 -7.37 -26.69
C PRO A 201 -11.92 -8.36 -27.84
N GLU A 202 -13.05 -8.56 -28.51
CA GLU A 202 -13.25 -9.45 -29.66
C GLU A 202 -12.54 -8.98 -30.94
N GLU A 203 -12.21 -7.69 -31.05
CA GLU A 203 -11.54 -7.08 -32.20
C GLU A 203 -10.05 -6.79 -31.93
N LEU A 204 -9.55 -7.09 -30.73
CA LEU A 204 -8.25 -6.64 -30.25
C LEU A 204 -7.09 -7.12 -31.15
N VAL A 205 -7.05 -8.43 -31.44
CA VAL A 205 -6.00 -9.03 -32.26
C VAL A 205 -6.10 -8.57 -33.70
N GLU A 206 -7.31 -8.53 -34.27
CA GLU A 206 -7.52 -8.08 -35.65
C GLU A 206 -7.15 -6.60 -35.83
N THR A 207 -7.40 -5.75 -34.83
CA THR A 207 -6.96 -4.35 -34.84
C THR A 207 -5.43 -4.24 -34.81
N ALA A 208 -4.76 -5.09 -34.03
CA ALA A 208 -3.30 -5.14 -34.01
C ALA A 208 -2.70 -5.61 -35.34
N LYS A 209 -3.30 -6.64 -35.96
CA LYS A 209 -2.91 -7.09 -37.31
C LYS A 209 -3.14 -6.01 -38.35
N ALA A 210 -4.26 -5.29 -38.29
CA ALA A 210 -4.55 -4.19 -39.19
C ALA A 210 -3.51 -3.06 -39.11
N MET A 211 -2.95 -2.78 -37.92
CA MET A 211 -1.83 -1.84 -37.79
C MET A 211 -0.57 -2.31 -38.53
N LEU A 212 -0.25 -3.60 -38.47
CA LEU A 212 0.88 -4.16 -39.21
C LEU A 212 0.65 -4.08 -40.73
N LYS A 213 -0.56 -4.42 -41.20
CA LYS A 213 -0.95 -4.30 -42.62
C LYS A 213 -0.90 -2.85 -43.13
N ALA A 214 -1.13 -1.88 -42.26
CA ALA A 214 -0.99 -0.46 -42.57
C ALA A 214 0.47 0.03 -42.67
N GLY A 215 1.45 -0.83 -42.40
CA GLY A 215 2.87 -0.53 -42.62
C GLY A 215 3.50 0.36 -41.55
N ILE A 216 3.18 0.14 -40.27
CA ILE A 216 3.87 0.87 -39.18
C ILE A 216 5.40 0.67 -39.25
N PRO A 217 6.21 1.69 -38.89
CA PRO A 217 7.67 1.56 -38.93
C PRO A 217 8.21 0.47 -37.99
N ALA A 218 9.20 -0.29 -38.47
CA ALA A 218 9.98 -1.24 -37.67
C ALA A 218 11.16 -0.59 -36.91
N VAL A 219 11.14 0.75 -36.78
CA VAL A 219 12.19 1.52 -36.10
C VAL A 219 11.53 2.49 -35.13
N LYS A 220 11.95 2.44 -33.87
CA LYS A 220 11.44 3.31 -32.81
C LYS A 220 11.78 4.78 -33.05
N PRO A 221 10.95 5.73 -32.59
CA PRO A 221 11.20 7.17 -32.78
C PRO A 221 12.59 7.62 -32.30
N TRP A 222 13.09 7.11 -31.18
CA TRP A 222 14.39 7.49 -30.61
C TRP A 222 15.61 6.89 -31.33
N ASP A 223 15.40 5.93 -32.24
CA ASP A 223 16.45 5.39 -33.11
C ASP A 223 16.43 6.04 -34.51
N GLN A 224 15.41 6.84 -34.81
CA GLN A 224 15.33 7.56 -36.07
C GLN A 224 16.29 8.76 -36.08
N LYS A 225 16.95 8.98 -37.24
CA LYS A 225 17.84 10.12 -37.43
C LYS A 225 17.06 11.43 -37.24
N GLY A 226 17.58 12.31 -36.39
CA GLY A 226 16.99 13.62 -36.12
C GLY A 226 15.91 13.63 -35.04
N TYR A 227 15.72 12.52 -34.32
CA TYR A 227 14.87 12.48 -33.13
C TYR A 227 15.24 13.59 -32.13
N LYS A 228 14.21 14.21 -31.54
CA LYS A 228 14.33 15.22 -30.49
C LYS A 228 13.48 14.81 -29.30
N LEU A 229 14.04 15.00 -28.11
CA LEU A 229 13.31 14.78 -26.87
C LEU A 229 12.07 15.70 -26.81
N PRO A 230 10.90 15.20 -26.36
CA PRO A 230 9.71 16.02 -26.16
C PRO A 230 9.94 17.25 -25.28
N SER A 231 10.83 17.13 -24.28
CA SER A 231 11.22 18.24 -23.39
C SER A 231 12.40 19.09 -23.87
N GLY A 232 12.94 18.79 -25.04
CA GLY A 232 14.23 19.32 -25.47
C GLY A 232 15.41 18.76 -24.65
N PRO A 233 16.64 19.22 -24.93
CA PRO A 233 17.84 18.77 -24.24
C PRO A 233 17.82 19.15 -22.75
N VAL A 234 18.37 18.29 -21.91
CA VAL A 234 18.55 18.55 -20.46
C VAL A 234 19.36 19.83 -20.22
N TYR A 235 20.45 20.02 -20.97
CA TYR A 235 21.22 21.26 -20.98
C TYR A 235 20.68 22.22 -22.04
N SER A 236 19.60 22.90 -21.69
CA SER A 236 18.96 23.95 -22.50
C SER A 236 18.31 24.99 -21.61
N ALA A 237 17.85 26.11 -22.18
CA ALA A 237 17.10 27.13 -21.43
C ALA A 237 15.83 26.55 -20.78
N ALA A 238 15.11 25.67 -21.47
CA ALA A 238 13.94 24.97 -20.93
C ALA A 238 14.35 23.97 -19.83
N GLY A 239 15.42 23.22 -20.04
CA GLY A 239 15.94 22.28 -19.05
C GLY A 239 16.40 22.97 -17.74
N ALA A 240 17.00 24.16 -17.84
CA ALA A 240 17.41 24.96 -16.68
C ALA A 240 16.24 25.42 -15.80
N GLN A 241 15.03 25.52 -16.36
CA GLN A 241 13.81 25.84 -15.60
C GLN A 241 13.20 24.59 -14.93
N LEU A 242 13.28 23.44 -15.59
CA LEU A 242 12.65 22.20 -15.11
C LEU A 242 13.48 21.47 -14.05
N TRP A 243 14.74 21.15 -14.37
CA TRP A 243 15.54 20.17 -13.62
C TRP A 243 15.91 20.59 -12.19
N PRO A 244 16.20 21.87 -11.88
CA PRO A 244 16.43 22.28 -10.51
C PRO A 244 15.23 21.99 -9.59
N ALA A 245 14.01 22.19 -10.09
CA ALA A 245 12.78 21.97 -9.32
C ALA A 245 12.47 20.48 -9.06
N VAL A 246 12.87 19.59 -9.98
CA VAL A 246 12.61 18.14 -9.85
C VAL A 246 13.17 17.58 -8.54
N SER A 247 14.39 17.97 -8.18
CA SER A 247 15.04 17.47 -6.95
C SER A 247 14.30 17.90 -5.68
N SER A 248 13.78 19.13 -5.65
CA SER A 248 12.99 19.66 -4.53
C SER A 248 11.60 19.03 -4.46
N LEU A 249 10.95 18.80 -5.61
CA LEU A 249 9.62 18.19 -5.68
C LEU A 249 9.64 16.74 -5.20
N TYR A 250 10.59 15.94 -5.68
CA TYR A 250 10.73 14.56 -5.23
C TYR A 250 11.03 14.48 -3.72
N ARG A 251 11.95 15.30 -3.21
CA ARG A 251 12.29 15.31 -1.76
C ARG A 251 11.13 15.79 -0.90
N LYS A 252 10.31 16.72 -1.38
CA LYS A 252 9.11 17.15 -0.68
C LYS A 252 8.15 15.98 -0.41
N GLU A 253 7.95 15.12 -1.41
CA GLU A 253 7.01 13.99 -1.33
C GLU A 253 7.59 12.77 -0.61
N THR A 254 8.92 12.59 -0.63
CA THR A 254 9.56 11.34 -0.18
C THR A 254 10.53 11.49 0.99
N GLN A 255 10.91 12.72 1.30
CA GLN A 255 11.96 13.07 2.26
C GLN A 255 13.31 12.37 1.99
N ASP A 256 13.55 11.96 0.74
CA ASP A 256 14.73 11.20 0.29
C ASP A 256 14.87 9.78 0.88
N ASN A 257 13.81 9.25 1.50
CA ASN A 257 13.82 7.95 2.16
C ASN A 257 13.70 6.73 1.21
N TYR A 258 13.35 6.96 -0.07
CA TYR A 258 13.00 5.89 -1.01
C TYR A 258 14.07 5.79 -2.12
N PRO A 259 14.99 4.79 -2.06
CA PRO A 259 16.06 4.65 -3.04
C PRO A 259 15.55 4.48 -4.48
N GLY A 260 14.47 3.73 -4.70
CA GLY A 260 13.87 3.54 -6.03
C GLY A 260 13.37 4.85 -6.64
N ALA A 261 12.71 5.71 -5.86
CA ALA A 261 12.24 7.00 -6.34
C ALA A 261 13.41 7.98 -6.63
N ARG A 262 14.47 7.96 -5.82
CA ARG A 262 15.71 8.68 -6.11
C ARG A 262 16.36 8.19 -7.41
N ALA A 263 16.38 6.87 -7.61
CA ALA A 263 16.92 6.25 -8.81
C ALA A 263 16.13 6.63 -10.06
N ILE A 264 14.79 6.68 -10.01
CA ILE A 264 13.96 7.17 -11.13
C ILE A 264 14.43 8.55 -11.59
N VAL A 265 14.59 9.50 -10.68
CA VAL A 265 15.03 10.87 -11.03
C VAL A 265 16.40 10.84 -11.71
N LYS A 266 17.33 10.04 -11.18
CA LYS A 266 18.68 9.89 -11.76
C LYS A 266 18.65 9.23 -13.14
N CYS A 267 17.93 8.12 -13.29
CA CYS A 267 17.81 7.38 -14.55
C CYS A 267 17.21 8.25 -15.66
N VAL A 268 16.19 9.05 -15.35
CA VAL A 268 15.60 9.98 -16.33
C VAL A 268 16.60 11.10 -16.64
N TYR A 269 17.17 11.77 -15.64
CA TYR A 269 18.10 12.89 -15.88
C TYR A 269 19.33 12.47 -16.68
N GLU A 270 20.05 11.45 -16.22
CA GLU A 270 21.27 10.95 -16.85
C GLU A 270 20.97 10.22 -18.17
N GLY A 271 19.89 9.45 -18.21
CA GLY A 271 19.50 8.69 -19.40
C GLY A 271 19.10 9.60 -20.57
N LEU A 272 18.48 10.76 -20.32
CA LEU A 272 18.14 11.73 -21.36
C LEU A 272 19.35 12.51 -21.91
N LEU A 273 20.52 12.41 -21.27
CA LEU A 273 21.78 12.93 -21.82
C LEU A 273 22.42 11.97 -22.83
N LEU A 274 21.87 10.77 -22.99
CA LEU A 274 22.51 9.66 -23.68
C LEU A 274 21.59 9.05 -24.77
N PRO A 275 22.16 8.38 -25.79
CA PRO A 275 21.42 7.46 -26.64
C PRO A 275 20.74 6.36 -25.82
N ILE A 276 19.66 5.77 -26.34
CA ILE A 276 18.84 4.83 -25.55
C ILE A 276 19.65 3.64 -25.00
N ASP A 277 20.57 3.06 -25.78
CA ASP A 277 21.35 1.90 -25.32
C ASP A 277 22.22 2.22 -24.09
N LEU A 278 22.78 3.42 -24.03
CA LEU A 278 23.53 3.88 -22.85
C LEU A 278 22.59 4.29 -21.71
N GLY A 279 21.43 4.86 -22.02
CA GLY A 279 20.39 5.13 -21.02
C GLY A 279 19.87 3.86 -20.34
N LEU A 280 19.71 2.76 -21.08
CA LEU A 280 19.33 1.46 -20.54
C LEU A 280 20.42 0.91 -19.59
N LYS A 281 21.71 1.11 -19.92
CA LYS A 281 22.81 0.76 -19.01
C LYS A 281 22.81 1.60 -17.73
N VAL A 282 22.46 2.89 -17.79
CA VAL A 282 22.28 3.73 -16.60
C VAL A 282 21.16 3.17 -15.72
N GLU A 283 20.03 2.81 -16.32
CA GLU A 283 18.91 2.20 -15.62
C GLU A 283 19.32 0.89 -14.92
N GLN A 284 19.96 -0.02 -15.66
CA GLN A 284 20.48 -1.28 -15.14
C GLN A 284 21.42 -1.09 -13.93
N ARG A 285 22.33 -0.10 -14.01
CA ARG A 285 23.26 0.23 -12.92
C ARG A 285 22.51 0.65 -11.66
N TYR A 286 21.54 1.56 -11.79
CA TYR A 286 20.76 2.01 -10.64
C TYR A 286 19.84 0.92 -10.11
N PHE A 287 19.27 0.08 -10.98
CA PHE A 287 18.42 -1.04 -10.58
C PHE A 287 19.20 -2.05 -9.74
N ALA A 288 20.38 -2.46 -10.19
CA ALA A 288 21.27 -3.34 -9.44
C ALA A 288 21.72 -2.72 -8.09
N SER A 289 21.87 -1.40 -8.02
CA SER A 289 22.16 -0.70 -6.77
C SER A 289 20.96 -0.68 -5.81
N VAL A 290 19.76 -0.37 -6.30
CA VAL A 290 18.55 -0.28 -5.47
C VAL A 290 18.14 -1.66 -4.98
N LEU A 291 18.22 -2.68 -5.82
CA LEU A 291 17.84 -4.04 -5.47
C LEU A 291 18.62 -4.59 -4.26
N ARG A 292 19.86 -4.12 -4.05
CA ARG A 292 20.70 -4.49 -2.89
C ARG A 292 20.44 -3.65 -1.62
N SER A 293 19.65 -2.59 -1.71
CA SER A 293 19.36 -1.75 -0.54
C SER A 293 18.49 -2.47 0.47
N THR A 294 18.69 -2.15 1.75
CA THR A 294 17.86 -2.68 2.84
C THR A 294 16.40 -2.27 2.65
N GLU A 295 16.16 -1.02 2.24
CA GLU A 295 14.83 -0.47 2.01
C GLU A 295 14.08 -1.26 0.93
N ALA A 296 14.70 -1.53 -0.21
CA ALA A 296 14.08 -2.34 -1.27
C ALA A 296 13.74 -3.74 -0.77
N ALA A 297 14.65 -4.40 -0.04
CA ALA A 297 14.42 -5.72 0.50
C ALA A 297 13.23 -5.76 1.48
N MET A 298 13.15 -4.79 2.39
CA MET A 298 12.08 -4.72 3.39
C MET A 298 10.74 -4.32 2.76
N MET A 299 10.73 -3.38 1.82
CA MET A 299 9.52 -3.01 1.08
C MET A 299 8.97 -4.18 0.25
N ILE A 300 9.82 -4.92 -0.49
CA ILE A 300 9.39 -6.12 -1.23
C ILE A 300 8.79 -7.16 -0.28
N ARG A 301 9.43 -7.39 0.87
CA ARG A 301 8.96 -8.34 1.88
C ARG A 301 7.54 -8.04 2.35
N SER A 302 7.24 -6.79 2.67
CA SER A 302 5.98 -6.43 3.32
C SER A 302 4.91 -5.97 2.33
N LEU A 303 5.24 -5.01 1.47
CA LEU A 303 4.30 -4.36 0.54
C LEU A 303 3.98 -5.21 -0.70
N PHE A 304 4.71 -6.29 -0.93
CA PHE A 304 4.40 -7.25 -1.98
C PHE A 304 4.14 -8.65 -1.42
N VAL A 305 5.14 -9.32 -0.84
CA VAL A 305 5.01 -10.73 -0.45
C VAL A 305 3.99 -10.90 0.67
N SER A 306 4.16 -10.17 1.77
CA SER A 306 3.27 -10.27 2.94
C SER A 306 1.85 -9.83 2.60
N MET A 307 1.69 -8.69 1.91
CA MET A 307 0.37 -8.23 1.44
C MET A 307 -0.36 -9.25 0.56
N GLN A 308 0.34 -9.91 -0.37
CA GLN A 308 -0.28 -10.95 -1.22
C GLN A 308 -0.67 -12.18 -0.41
N GLU A 309 0.19 -12.64 0.51
CA GLU A 309 -0.09 -13.79 1.36
C GLU A 309 -1.30 -13.51 2.28
N LEU A 310 -1.34 -12.36 2.95
CA LEU A 310 -2.45 -11.94 3.81
C LEU A 310 -3.75 -11.76 2.99
N GLY A 311 -3.68 -11.14 1.82
CA GLY A 311 -4.82 -10.96 0.92
C GLY A 311 -5.41 -12.27 0.39
N LYS A 312 -4.61 -13.35 0.35
CA LYS A 312 -5.07 -14.71 0.01
C LYS A 312 -5.64 -15.47 1.22
N GLY A 313 -5.75 -14.82 2.37
CA GLY A 313 -6.30 -15.44 3.58
C GLY A 313 -5.29 -16.31 4.33
N ALA A 314 -4.01 -15.89 4.42
CA ALA A 314 -2.99 -16.65 5.15
C ALA A 314 -3.34 -16.96 6.63
N ARG A 315 -4.29 -16.22 7.22
CA ARG A 315 -4.81 -16.41 8.58
C ARG A 315 -6.25 -16.93 8.62
N ARG A 316 -6.82 -17.30 7.47
CA ARG A 316 -8.18 -17.84 7.39
C ARG A 316 -8.19 -19.29 7.90
N PRO A 317 -9.09 -19.67 8.83
CA PRO A 317 -9.25 -21.05 9.25
C PRO A 317 -9.53 -21.99 8.08
N HIS A 318 -8.95 -23.19 8.12
CA HIS A 318 -9.13 -24.24 7.11
C HIS A 318 -10.44 -25.01 7.33
N GLY A 319 -10.93 -25.68 6.29
CA GLY A 319 -12.12 -26.53 6.39
C GLY A 319 -13.46 -25.79 6.47
N ILE A 320 -13.45 -24.46 6.48
CA ILE A 320 -14.66 -23.63 6.46
C ILE A 320 -14.90 -23.14 5.03
N ALA A 321 -16.08 -23.42 4.47
CA ALA A 321 -16.49 -22.92 3.15
C ALA A 321 -16.45 -21.39 3.09
N ASP A 322 -16.40 -20.80 1.89
CA ASP A 322 -16.44 -19.34 1.73
C ASP A 322 -17.73 -18.77 2.33
N ARG A 323 -17.60 -17.76 3.20
CA ARG A 323 -18.71 -17.13 3.94
C ARG A 323 -18.87 -15.66 3.60
N GLN A 324 -18.49 -15.24 2.39
CA GLN A 324 -18.73 -13.87 1.94
C GLN A 324 -20.21 -13.48 2.16
N PRO A 325 -20.49 -12.45 2.98
CA PRO A 325 -21.87 -12.06 3.29
C PRO A 325 -22.54 -11.43 2.07
N LYS A 326 -23.80 -11.80 1.83
CA LYS A 326 -24.62 -11.20 0.76
C LYS A 326 -25.28 -9.91 1.24
N ARG A 327 -25.70 -9.91 2.50
CA ARG A 327 -26.35 -8.79 3.16
C ARG A 327 -25.75 -8.58 4.55
N ILE A 328 -25.38 -7.34 4.85
CA ILE A 328 -24.87 -6.93 6.16
C ILE A 328 -25.78 -5.89 6.80
N ALA A 329 -25.68 -5.73 8.10
CA ALA A 329 -26.21 -4.56 8.80
C ALA A 329 -25.07 -3.75 9.40
N VAL A 330 -25.18 -2.43 9.34
CA VAL A 330 -24.28 -1.49 10.01
C VAL A 330 -25.11 -0.71 11.01
N ILE A 331 -24.82 -0.87 12.31
CA ILE A 331 -25.56 -0.19 13.39
C ILE A 331 -24.78 1.04 13.82
N GLY A 332 -25.36 2.22 13.61
CA GLY A 332 -24.74 3.53 13.77
C GLY A 332 -24.39 4.12 12.40
N ALA A 333 -25.17 5.09 11.92
CA ALA A 333 -25.01 5.77 10.63
C ALA A 333 -24.16 7.05 10.73
N GLY A 334 -23.34 7.13 11.78
CA GLY A 334 -22.32 8.18 11.95
C GLY A 334 -21.19 8.08 10.91
N PHE A 335 -20.13 8.84 11.12
CA PHE A 335 -19.02 8.94 10.16
C PHE A 335 -18.41 7.58 9.77
N MET A 336 -18.18 6.69 10.75
CA MET A 336 -17.61 5.37 10.49
C MET A 336 -18.61 4.45 9.80
N GLY A 337 -19.82 4.29 10.35
CA GLY A 337 -20.80 3.38 9.78
C GLY A 337 -21.30 3.78 8.39
N ALA A 338 -21.43 5.08 8.10
CA ALA A 338 -21.70 5.54 6.74
C ALA A 338 -20.59 5.16 5.76
N GLY A 339 -19.33 5.21 6.20
CA GLY A 339 -18.17 4.77 5.42
C GLY A 339 -18.15 3.25 5.20
N ILE A 340 -18.49 2.46 6.23
CA ILE A 340 -18.60 0.99 6.14
C ILE A 340 -19.73 0.61 5.17
N ALA A 341 -20.88 1.28 5.24
CA ALA A 341 -21.99 1.09 4.32
C ALA A 341 -21.57 1.39 2.87
N TYR A 342 -20.87 2.51 2.65
CA TYR A 342 -20.37 2.89 1.33
C TYR A 342 -19.45 1.83 0.73
N VAL A 343 -18.41 1.38 1.46
CA VAL A 343 -17.44 0.41 0.91
C VAL A 343 -18.05 -0.98 0.70
N SER A 344 -19.03 -1.35 1.51
CA SER A 344 -19.77 -2.61 1.36
C SER A 344 -20.67 -2.57 0.13
N ALA A 345 -21.43 -1.48 -0.06
CA ALA A 345 -22.27 -1.28 -1.25
C ALA A 345 -21.43 -1.16 -2.54
N MET A 346 -20.26 -0.52 -2.49
CA MET A 346 -19.28 -0.50 -3.60
C MET A 346 -18.83 -1.92 -4.02
N ALA A 347 -18.80 -2.86 -3.09
CA ALA A 347 -18.46 -4.26 -3.33
C ALA A 347 -19.65 -5.09 -3.84
N GLY A 348 -20.83 -4.49 -3.96
CA GLY A 348 -22.06 -5.16 -4.39
C GLY A 348 -22.84 -5.83 -3.25
N ILE A 349 -22.46 -5.61 -1.99
CA ILE A 349 -23.12 -6.17 -0.81
C ILE A 349 -24.32 -5.30 -0.44
N GLU A 350 -25.45 -5.91 -0.11
CA GLU A 350 -26.62 -5.19 0.40
C GLU A 350 -26.40 -4.76 1.86
N VAL A 351 -26.76 -3.53 2.19
CA VAL A 351 -26.50 -2.94 3.50
C VAL A 351 -27.79 -2.42 4.11
N LEU A 352 -28.15 -2.96 5.28
CA LEU A 352 -29.10 -2.32 6.19
C LEU A 352 -28.35 -1.32 7.07
N LEU A 353 -28.59 -0.02 6.90
CA LEU A 353 -27.94 1.03 7.68
C LEU A 353 -28.87 1.51 8.78
N VAL A 354 -28.61 1.06 10.01
CA VAL A 354 -29.47 1.31 11.17
C VAL A 354 -28.93 2.48 11.98
N ASP A 355 -29.79 3.40 12.41
CA ASP A 355 -29.48 4.37 13.47
C ASP A 355 -30.68 4.51 14.41
N ARG A 356 -30.59 5.36 15.44
CA ARG A 356 -31.66 5.59 16.42
C ARG A 356 -32.94 6.19 15.83
N ASP A 357 -32.83 6.86 14.68
CA ASP A 357 -33.91 7.53 13.98
C ASP A 357 -33.64 7.54 12.47
N MET A 358 -34.71 7.53 11.68
CA MET A 358 -34.62 7.43 10.21
C MET A 358 -33.84 8.59 9.59
N ALA A 359 -33.89 9.78 10.19
CA ALA A 359 -33.17 10.95 9.69
C ALA A 359 -31.64 10.78 9.81
N ALA A 360 -31.16 10.18 10.90
CA ALA A 360 -29.76 9.83 11.09
C ALA A 360 -29.30 8.73 10.10
N ALA A 361 -30.12 7.69 9.89
CA ALA A 361 -29.85 6.64 8.91
C ALA A 361 -29.76 7.20 7.47
N GLU A 362 -30.72 8.05 7.07
CA GLU A 362 -30.72 8.73 5.76
C GLU A 362 -29.53 9.67 5.60
N LYS A 363 -29.11 10.36 6.67
CA LYS A 363 -27.90 11.18 6.65
C LYS A 363 -26.65 10.34 6.36
N GLY A 364 -26.57 9.14 6.92
CA GLY A 364 -25.49 8.19 6.62
C GLY A 364 -25.51 7.74 5.16
N LYS A 365 -26.69 7.44 4.60
CA LYS A 365 -26.85 7.13 3.17
C LYS A 365 -26.46 8.31 2.27
N ALA A 366 -26.83 9.54 2.64
CA ALA A 366 -26.47 10.76 1.92
C ALA A 366 -24.95 10.97 1.84
N HIS A 367 -24.17 10.49 2.82
CA HIS A 367 -22.71 10.50 2.73
C HIS A 367 -22.22 9.68 1.53
N SER A 368 -22.76 8.48 1.31
CA SER A 368 -22.44 7.65 0.14
C SER A 368 -22.79 8.35 -1.17
N ALA A 369 -23.92 9.05 -1.21
CA ALA A 369 -24.33 9.83 -2.38
C ALA A 369 -23.32 10.94 -2.69
N SER A 370 -22.82 11.63 -1.66
CA SER A 370 -21.80 12.68 -1.84
C SER A 370 -20.49 12.13 -2.41
N LEU A 371 -20.03 10.96 -1.94
CA LEU A 371 -18.82 10.30 -2.44
C LEU A 371 -18.95 9.86 -3.91
N MET A 372 -20.12 9.34 -4.29
CA MET A 372 -20.38 8.96 -5.68
C MET A 372 -20.53 10.16 -6.60
N ALA A 373 -21.21 11.22 -6.18
CA ALA A 373 -21.28 12.48 -6.94
C ALA A 373 -19.86 13.04 -7.21
N ASP A 374 -18.98 12.95 -6.22
CA ASP A 374 -17.57 13.34 -6.33
C ASP A 374 -16.80 12.48 -7.35
N ARG A 375 -17.08 11.18 -7.44
CA ARG A 375 -16.50 10.28 -8.44
C ARG A 375 -17.04 10.54 -9.84
N VAL A 376 -18.34 10.78 -9.98
CA VAL A 376 -18.98 11.14 -11.26
C VAL A 376 -18.40 12.44 -11.79
N LYS A 377 -18.30 13.47 -10.94
CA LYS A 377 -17.67 14.75 -11.28
C LYS A 377 -16.22 14.61 -11.74
N LYS A 378 -15.49 13.61 -11.21
CA LYS A 378 -14.10 13.30 -11.58
C LYS A 378 -13.99 12.33 -12.76
N GLY A 379 -15.10 11.95 -13.41
CA GLY A 379 -15.13 10.98 -14.52
C GLY A 379 -14.74 9.56 -14.11
N ARG A 380 -14.83 9.22 -12.82
CA ARG A 380 -14.43 7.90 -12.27
C ARG A 380 -15.60 6.93 -12.07
N ALA A 381 -16.83 7.39 -12.32
CA ALA A 381 -18.07 6.63 -12.25
C ALA A 381 -19.13 7.30 -13.15
N LYS A 382 -20.17 6.56 -13.53
CA LYS A 382 -21.37 7.09 -14.20
C LYS A 382 -22.50 7.33 -13.20
N GLU A 383 -23.52 8.08 -13.59
CA GLU A 383 -24.70 8.30 -12.74
C GLU A 383 -25.43 7.00 -12.40
N ALA A 384 -25.54 6.08 -13.37
CA ALA A 384 -26.11 4.75 -13.15
C ALA A 384 -25.33 3.93 -12.10
N ASP A 385 -24.00 4.11 -12.01
CA ASP A 385 -23.19 3.44 -10.98
C ASP A 385 -23.53 3.99 -9.58
N ALA A 386 -23.81 5.29 -9.48
CA ALA A 386 -24.20 5.94 -8.22
C ALA A 386 -25.59 5.47 -7.77
N GLU A 387 -26.57 5.43 -8.68
CA GLU A 387 -27.92 4.92 -8.39
C GLU A 387 -27.89 3.46 -7.94
N ALA A 388 -27.17 2.60 -8.67
CA ALA A 388 -27.02 1.20 -8.31
C ALA A 388 -26.34 1.00 -6.95
N LEU A 389 -25.37 1.86 -6.58
CA LEU A 389 -24.78 1.80 -5.25
C LEU A 389 -25.78 2.20 -4.16
N LEU A 390 -26.51 3.30 -4.36
CA LEU A 390 -27.44 3.81 -3.37
C LEU A 390 -28.66 2.92 -3.17
N SER A 391 -29.08 2.16 -4.19
CA SER A 391 -30.17 1.18 -4.07
C SER A 391 -29.80 -0.02 -3.19
N ARG A 392 -28.50 -0.30 -3.00
CA ARG A 392 -28.01 -1.34 -2.07
C ARG A 392 -27.99 -0.91 -0.61
N ILE A 393 -28.20 0.38 -0.31
CA ILE A 393 -28.20 0.90 1.06
C ILE A 393 -29.64 1.19 1.47
N THR A 394 -30.16 0.39 2.39
CA THR A 394 -31.49 0.55 2.98
C THR A 394 -31.35 1.17 4.38
N PRO A 395 -31.76 2.44 4.56
CA PRO A 395 -31.77 3.05 5.89
C PRO A 395 -32.91 2.47 6.75
N ALA A 396 -32.66 2.35 8.05
CA ALA A 396 -33.63 1.85 9.03
C ALA A 396 -33.43 2.50 10.40
N ASP A 397 -34.47 2.51 11.22
CA ASP A 397 -34.51 3.04 12.58
C ASP A 397 -34.84 1.99 13.65
N GLY A 398 -34.74 0.71 13.28
CA GLY A 398 -35.01 -0.43 14.14
C GLY A 398 -34.30 -1.70 13.67
N TYR A 399 -34.47 -2.79 14.43
CA TYR A 399 -33.72 -4.04 14.25
C TYR A 399 -34.47 -5.13 13.47
N ASP A 400 -35.71 -4.89 13.05
CA ASP A 400 -36.56 -5.92 12.39
C ASP A 400 -35.91 -6.51 11.12
N GLY A 401 -35.10 -5.72 10.41
CA GLY A 401 -34.38 -6.17 9.21
C GLY A 401 -33.18 -7.08 9.48
N LEU A 402 -32.80 -7.33 10.74
CA LEU A 402 -31.64 -8.17 11.08
C LEU A 402 -31.89 -9.67 10.87
N ALA A 403 -33.14 -10.10 10.70
CA ALA A 403 -33.50 -11.50 10.48
C ALA A 403 -32.93 -12.09 9.17
N ASP A 404 -32.58 -11.24 8.19
CA ASP A 404 -32.04 -11.66 6.89
C ASP A 404 -30.52 -11.49 6.77
N VAL A 405 -29.86 -10.92 7.79
CA VAL A 405 -28.48 -10.44 7.71
C VAL A 405 -27.48 -11.52 8.11
N ASP A 406 -26.39 -11.66 7.36
CA ASP A 406 -25.32 -12.64 7.63
C ASP A 406 -24.31 -12.12 8.67
N LEU A 407 -24.03 -10.82 8.64
CA LEU A 407 -23.05 -10.12 9.47
C LEU A 407 -23.59 -8.76 9.92
N VAL A 408 -23.53 -8.51 11.23
CA VAL A 408 -23.80 -7.19 11.83
C VAL A 408 -22.48 -6.53 12.19
N VAL A 409 -22.30 -5.26 11.84
CA VAL A 409 -21.14 -4.43 12.24
C VAL A 409 -21.65 -3.25 13.06
N GLU A 410 -21.33 -3.24 14.35
CA GLU A 410 -21.66 -2.17 15.28
C GLU A 410 -20.63 -1.03 15.20
N ALA A 411 -21.09 0.19 14.95
CA ALA A 411 -20.31 1.42 14.83
C ALA A 411 -20.97 2.60 15.58
N VAL A 412 -21.50 2.33 16.77
CA VAL A 412 -22.08 3.31 17.70
C VAL A 412 -20.99 3.96 18.57
N PHE A 413 -21.40 4.85 19.47
CA PHE A 413 -20.49 5.58 20.36
C PHE A 413 -19.59 4.66 21.19
N GLU A 414 -18.37 5.13 21.48
CA GLU A 414 -17.37 4.43 22.28
C GLU A 414 -17.71 4.50 23.79
N ASP A 415 -18.85 3.93 24.15
CA ASP A 415 -19.35 3.82 25.52
C ASP A 415 -19.80 2.37 25.80
N ARG A 416 -19.35 1.80 26.91
CA ARG A 416 -19.59 0.38 27.24
C ARG A 416 -21.08 0.06 27.40
N LYS A 417 -21.84 0.95 28.04
CA LYS A 417 -23.27 0.72 28.29
C LYS A 417 -24.05 0.83 27.00
N VAL A 418 -23.79 1.87 26.21
CA VAL A 418 -24.43 2.05 24.90
C VAL A 418 -24.18 0.84 23.99
N LYS A 419 -22.94 0.34 23.94
CA LYS A 419 -22.62 -0.87 23.17
C LYS A 419 -23.31 -2.11 23.72
N ALA A 420 -23.31 -2.34 25.04
CA ALA A 420 -23.98 -3.48 25.64
C ALA A 420 -25.48 -3.53 25.31
N ASP A 421 -26.17 -2.38 25.44
CA ASP A 421 -27.59 -2.25 25.13
C ASP A 421 -27.86 -2.55 23.64
N VAL A 422 -27.03 -2.03 22.73
CA VAL A 422 -27.12 -2.28 21.28
C VAL A 422 -26.84 -3.73 20.93
N ILE A 423 -25.80 -4.34 21.52
CA ILE A 423 -25.44 -5.74 21.29
C ILE A 423 -26.59 -6.66 21.68
N ALA A 424 -27.17 -6.46 22.87
CA ALA A 424 -28.28 -7.27 23.35
C ALA A 424 -29.54 -7.11 22.47
N ALA A 425 -29.88 -5.88 22.09
CA ALA A 425 -31.04 -5.60 21.23
C ALA A 425 -30.87 -6.20 19.83
N ALA A 426 -29.70 -6.07 19.22
CA ALA A 426 -29.40 -6.64 17.92
C ALA A 426 -29.41 -8.18 17.98
N ALA A 427 -28.81 -8.79 19.00
CA ALA A 427 -28.76 -10.23 19.17
C ALA A 427 -30.15 -10.88 19.21
N ALA A 428 -31.14 -10.19 19.80
CA ALA A 428 -32.53 -10.66 19.85
C ALA A 428 -33.24 -10.68 18.49
N ALA A 429 -32.80 -9.86 17.54
CA ALA A 429 -33.41 -9.74 16.20
C ALA A 429 -32.61 -10.47 15.10
N MET A 430 -31.38 -10.91 15.39
CA MET A 430 -30.53 -11.64 14.45
C MET A 430 -31.01 -13.07 14.23
N LYS A 431 -30.82 -13.57 13.01
CA LYS A 431 -31.00 -15.01 12.73
C LYS A 431 -29.96 -15.88 13.43
N PRO A 432 -30.29 -17.16 13.73
CA PRO A 432 -29.30 -18.13 14.21
C PRO A 432 -28.09 -18.23 13.27
N GLY A 433 -26.89 -18.31 13.84
CA GLY A 433 -25.64 -18.43 13.08
C GLY A 433 -25.08 -17.14 12.47
N ALA A 434 -25.79 -16.01 12.53
CA ALA A 434 -25.26 -14.72 12.09
C ALA A 434 -24.11 -14.23 13.00
N ILE A 435 -23.11 -13.57 12.41
CA ILE A 435 -21.94 -13.07 13.14
C ILE A 435 -22.19 -11.63 13.60
N PHE A 436 -21.80 -11.31 14.83
CA PHE A 436 -21.79 -9.93 15.34
C PHE A 436 -20.36 -9.42 15.42
N ALA A 437 -20.11 -8.26 14.83
CA ALA A 437 -18.84 -7.59 14.87
C ALA A 437 -18.93 -6.20 15.51
N SER A 438 -17.94 -5.81 16.30
CA SER A 438 -17.79 -4.44 16.79
C SER A 438 -16.65 -3.71 16.06
N ASN A 439 -16.89 -2.46 15.66
CA ASN A 439 -15.91 -1.51 15.12
C ASN A 439 -15.29 -0.63 16.23
N THR A 440 -15.36 -1.04 17.50
CA THR A 440 -14.70 -0.30 18.60
C THR A 440 -13.21 -0.12 18.34
N SER A 441 -12.62 0.96 18.86
CA SER A 441 -11.20 1.28 18.66
C SER A 441 -10.35 1.06 19.91
N THR A 442 -10.97 1.00 21.09
CA THR A 442 -10.26 0.95 22.38
C THR A 442 -10.82 -0.08 23.36
N LEU A 443 -12.11 -0.43 23.25
CA LEU A 443 -12.73 -1.36 24.19
C LEU A 443 -12.38 -2.81 23.82
N PRO A 444 -11.95 -3.64 24.79
CA PRO A 444 -11.66 -5.04 24.54
C PRO A 444 -12.90 -5.80 24.04
N ILE A 445 -12.73 -6.58 22.98
CA ILE A 445 -13.77 -7.42 22.36
C ILE A 445 -14.29 -8.46 23.34
N THR A 446 -13.41 -9.05 24.16
CA THR A 446 -13.77 -10.06 25.16
C THR A 446 -14.80 -9.54 26.14
N GLY A 447 -14.65 -8.29 26.62
CA GLY A 447 -15.62 -7.67 27.53
C GLY A 447 -16.93 -7.29 26.85
N LEU A 448 -16.91 -6.89 25.57
CA LEU A 448 -18.14 -6.60 24.82
C LEU A 448 -18.94 -7.88 24.51
N ALA A 449 -18.24 -8.99 24.26
CA ALA A 449 -18.85 -10.28 23.95
C ALA A 449 -19.71 -10.83 25.10
N GLU A 450 -19.51 -10.38 26.35
CA GLU A 450 -20.35 -10.77 27.50
C GLU A 450 -21.82 -10.36 27.36
N SER A 451 -22.08 -9.32 26.56
CA SER A 451 -23.46 -8.85 26.28
C SER A 451 -24.11 -9.58 25.10
N PHE A 452 -23.41 -10.54 24.49
CA PHE A 452 -23.90 -11.32 23.35
C PHE A 452 -24.12 -12.79 23.76
N PRO A 453 -25.25 -13.43 23.39
CA PRO A 453 -25.64 -14.74 23.92
C PRO A 453 -24.69 -15.89 23.54
N GLU A 454 -23.89 -15.74 22.48
CA GLU A 454 -22.98 -16.78 22.00
C GLU A 454 -21.65 -16.17 21.55
N ALA A 455 -20.71 -16.00 22.48
CA ALA A 455 -19.45 -15.31 22.25
C ALA A 455 -18.58 -15.88 21.11
N THR A 456 -18.78 -17.15 20.71
CA THR A 456 -18.11 -17.75 19.55
C THR A 456 -18.46 -17.08 18.22
N ARG A 457 -19.60 -16.38 18.15
CA ARG A 457 -20.03 -15.59 16.98
C ARG A 457 -19.76 -14.09 17.13
N PHE A 458 -19.00 -13.68 18.14
CA PHE A 458 -18.63 -12.29 18.39
C PHE A 458 -17.18 -12.04 17.99
N ILE A 459 -16.91 -10.96 17.26
CA ILE A 459 -15.56 -10.62 16.76
C ILE A 459 -15.36 -9.10 16.68
N GLY A 460 -14.12 -8.62 16.66
CA GLY A 460 -13.83 -7.24 16.28
C GLY A 460 -13.59 -7.11 14.77
N ILE A 461 -14.17 -6.09 14.14
CA ILE A 461 -13.84 -5.66 12.77
C ILE A 461 -13.61 -4.14 12.82
N HIS A 462 -12.38 -3.74 13.12
CA HIS A 462 -11.99 -2.36 13.34
C HIS A 462 -11.48 -1.73 12.04
N PHE A 463 -12.23 -0.75 11.55
CA PHE A 463 -11.91 0.07 10.40
C PHE A 463 -11.17 1.34 10.80
N PHE A 464 -10.31 1.83 9.91
CA PHE A 464 -9.58 3.08 10.09
C PHE A 464 -10.27 4.23 9.34
N SER A 465 -10.29 5.40 9.97
CA SER A 465 -10.90 6.61 9.41
C SER A 465 -9.94 7.36 8.45
N PRO A 466 -10.41 7.85 7.28
CA PRO A 466 -11.72 7.61 6.65
C PRO A 466 -11.81 6.23 5.99
N VAL A 467 -12.94 5.54 6.17
CA VAL A 467 -13.15 4.15 5.72
C VAL A 467 -13.02 3.99 4.20
N ASP A 468 -13.41 4.99 3.41
CA ASP A 468 -13.31 4.95 1.93
C ASP A 468 -11.87 5.07 1.40
N ARG A 469 -10.91 5.42 2.26
CA ARG A 469 -9.51 5.65 1.89
C ARG A 469 -8.53 4.70 2.54
N MET A 470 -8.76 4.38 3.81
CA MET A 470 -7.86 3.52 4.58
C MET A 470 -8.02 2.05 4.15
N MET A 471 -6.92 1.36 3.88
CA MET A 471 -6.95 0.00 3.34
C MET A 471 -6.96 -1.08 4.42
N LEU A 472 -6.44 -0.78 5.61
CA LEU A 472 -6.37 -1.74 6.71
C LEU A 472 -7.74 -1.97 7.35
N VAL A 473 -8.00 -3.22 7.73
CA VAL A 473 -9.01 -3.60 8.72
C VAL A 473 -8.33 -4.52 9.73
N GLU A 474 -8.47 -4.20 11.00
CA GLU A 474 -7.97 -5.02 12.10
C GLU A 474 -9.11 -5.93 12.58
N VAL A 475 -8.91 -7.25 12.45
CA VAL A 475 -9.85 -8.28 12.87
C VAL A 475 -9.38 -8.80 14.23
N ILE A 476 -10.21 -8.61 15.26
CA ILE A 476 -9.80 -8.83 16.64
C ILE A 476 -10.49 -10.06 17.22
N LEU A 477 -9.68 -11.00 17.73
CA LEU A 477 -10.14 -12.21 18.36
C LEU A 477 -10.35 -11.96 19.86
N GLY A 478 -11.60 -11.98 20.31
CA GLY A 478 -11.90 -12.13 21.74
C GLY A 478 -11.56 -13.54 22.21
N GLU A 479 -11.44 -13.74 23.52
CA GLU A 479 -11.01 -15.02 24.12
C GLU A 479 -11.82 -16.23 23.62
N LYS A 480 -13.11 -16.03 23.32
CA LYS A 480 -14.04 -17.07 22.88
C LYS A 480 -14.40 -17.01 21.41
N THR A 481 -13.83 -16.09 20.61
CA THR A 481 -14.16 -15.94 19.18
C THR A 481 -13.90 -17.25 18.44
N GLY A 482 -14.90 -17.74 17.69
CA GLY A 482 -14.82 -19.00 16.96
C GLY A 482 -14.30 -18.85 15.52
N ASP A 483 -13.86 -19.96 14.95
CA ASP A 483 -13.29 -19.99 13.59
C ASP A 483 -14.28 -19.52 12.51
N GLU A 484 -15.59 -19.78 12.66
CA GLU A 484 -16.60 -19.29 11.73
C GLU A 484 -16.72 -17.76 11.72
N ALA A 485 -16.56 -17.12 12.88
CA ALA A 485 -16.57 -15.66 12.99
C ALA A 485 -15.33 -15.07 12.33
N LEU A 486 -14.16 -15.66 12.56
CA LEU A 486 -12.91 -15.25 11.92
C LEU A 486 -12.96 -15.44 10.39
N ALA A 487 -13.43 -16.59 9.91
CA ALA A 487 -13.58 -16.85 8.48
C ALA A 487 -14.54 -15.84 7.82
N THR A 488 -15.69 -15.58 8.45
CA THR A 488 -16.68 -14.60 7.95
C THR A 488 -16.10 -13.18 7.90
N ALA A 489 -15.37 -12.75 8.93
CA ALA A 489 -14.73 -11.44 8.97
C ALA A 489 -13.68 -11.29 7.86
N LEU A 490 -12.80 -12.29 7.68
CA LEU A 490 -11.77 -12.26 6.64
C LEU A 490 -12.37 -12.30 5.23
N ASP A 491 -13.41 -13.10 5.01
CA ASP A 491 -14.11 -13.17 3.72
C ASP A 491 -14.84 -11.85 3.40
N PHE A 492 -15.44 -11.21 4.41
CA PHE A 492 -16.03 -9.87 4.29
C PHE A 492 -14.98 -8.81 3.93
N VAL A 493 -13.86 -8.74 4.66
CA VAL A 493 -12.78 -7.77 4.41
C VAL A 493 -12.20 -7.93 3.00
N ARG A 494 -12.01 -9.19 2.56
CA ARG A 494 -11.57 -9.52 1.20
C ARG A 494 -12.59 -9.08 0.15
N ALA A 495 -13.89 -9.30 0.38
CA ALA A 495 -14.96 -8.90 -0.53
C ALA A 495 -14.99 -7.38 -0.77
N ILE A 496 -14.79 -6.59 0.29
CA ILE A 496 -14.70 -5.12 0.21
C ILE A 496 -13.32 -4.62 -0.25
N ARG A 497 -12.44 -5.53 -0.70
CA ARG A 497 -11.10 -5.27 -1.24
C ARG A 497 -10.19 -4.49 -0.29
N LYS A 498 -10.34 -4.74 1.02
CA LYS A 498 -9.45 -4.23 2.07
C LYS A 498 -8.45 -5.31 2.49
N THR A 499 -7.46 -4.91 3.27
CA THR A 499 -6.41 -5.81 3.75
C THR A 499 -6.64 -6.11 5.23
N PRO A 500 -6.94 -7.37 5.60
CA PRO A 500 -7.09 -7.75 6.99
C PRO A 500 -5.73 -7.96 7.66
N ILE A 501 -5.70 -7.67 8.96
CA ILE A 501 -4.75 -8.27 9.91
C ILE A 501 -5.57 -8.89 11.06
N VAL A 502 -5.09 -9.98 11.63
CA VAL A 502 -5.71 -10.69 12.75
C VAL A 502 -4.87 -10.47 14.00
N VAL A 503 -5.51 -10.00 15.06
CA VAL A 503 -4.86 -9.71 16.34
C VAL A 503 -5.70 -10.24 17.48
N ASP A 504 -5.06 -10.62 18.58
CA ASP A 504 -5.76 -11.02 19.79
C ASP A 504 -6.19 -9.79 20.60
N ASP A 505 -7.25 -9.96 21.37
CA ASP A 505 -7.88 -8.88 22.11
C ASP A 505 -6.97 -8.30 23.20
N THR A 506 -6.83 -6.98 23.16
CA THR A 506 -6.18 -6.18 24.18
C THR A 506 -6.65 -4.74 24.06
N ARG A 507 -6.43 -3.92 25.08
CA ARG A 507 -6.78 -2.51 25.00
C ARG A 507 -5.99 -1.82 23.89
N GLY A 508 -6.71 -1.29 22.90
CA GLY A 508 -6.11 -0.62 21.74
C GLY A 508 -5.45 -1.56 20.71
N PHE A 509 -5.68 -2.87 20.82
CA PHE A 509 -5.31 -3.89 19.83
C PHE A 509 -3.83 -3.80 19.43
N PHE A 510 -3.49 -3.81 18.13
CA PHE A 510 -2.11 -3.61 17.68
C PHE A 510 -1.86 -2.16 17.23
N ALA A 511 -2.71 -1.65 16.33
CA ALA A 511 -2.43 -0.38 15.67
C ALA A 511 -2.47 0.81 16.64
N ASN A 512 -3.51 0.88 17.50
CA ASN A 512 -3.64 2.00 18.43
C ASN A 512 -2.58 1.97 19.52
N ARG A 513 -2.15 0.79 20.00
CA ARG A 513 -0.99 0.68 20.91
C ARG A 513 0.25 1.36 20.34
N CYS A 514 0.59 1.08 19.07
CA CYS A 514 1.73 1.69 18.40
C CYS A 514 1.55 3.20 18.22
N VAL A 515 0.39 3.66 17.74
CA VAL A 515 0.10 5.08 17.52
C VAL A 515 0.17 5.88 18.81
N LEU A 516 -0.30 5.32 19.93
CA LEU A 516 -0.23 5.99 21.22
C LEU A 516 1.23 6.21 21.65
N ARG A 517 2.16 5.28 21.36
CA ARG A 517 3.61 5.51 21.60
C ARG A 517 4.16 6.66 20.79
N TYR A 518 3.76 6.78 19.52
CA TYR A 518 4.15 7.90 18.67
C TYR A 518 3.68 9.26 19.21
N MET A 519 2.44 9.31 19.72
CA MET A 519 1.88 10.52 20.34
C MET A 519 2.53 10.83 21.70
N SER A 520 2.71 9.81 22.55
CA SER A 520 3.40 9.95 23.83
C SER A 520 4.83 10.45 23.68
N GLU A 521 5.57 9.95 22.69
CA GLU A 521 6.92 10.41 22.41
C GLU A 521 6.96 11.89 22.00
N ALA A 522 5.95 12.36 21.27
CA ALA A 522 5.83 13.77 20.94
C ALA A 522 5.49 14.62 22.17
N TYR A 523 4.69 14.11 23.10
CA TYR A 523 4.45 14.79 24.38
C TYR A 523 5.72 14.87 25.21
N ASP A 524 6.51 13.80 25.27
CA ASP A 524 7.83 13.81 25.92
C ASP A 524 8.73 14.90 25.30
N MET A 525 8.85 14.95 23.97
CA MET A 525 9.63 15.99 23.29
C MET A 525 9.12 17.41 23.58
N VAL A 526 7.80 17.64 23.65
CA VAL A 526 7.23 18.94 24.00
C VAL A 526 7.57 19.33 25.44
N VAL A 527 7.44 18.39 26.38
CA VAL A 527 7.74 18.60 27.81
C VAL A 527 9.24 18.83 28.03
N GLU A 528 10.09 18.13 27.26
CA GLU A 528 11.55 18.29 27.25
C GLU A 528 12.00 19.62 26.60
N GLY A 529 11.09 20.38 25.96
CA GLY A 529 11.39 21.67 25.36
C GLY A 529 11.92 21.61 23.93
N VAL A 530 11.77 20.48 23.23
CA VAL A 530 12.13 20.39 21.80
C VAL A 530 11.22 21.34 21.00
N PRO A 531 11.78 22.21 20.12
CA PRO A 531 10.97 23.11 19.32
C PRO A 531 9.88 22.34 18.54
N PRO A 532 8.58 22.68 18.67
CA PRO A 532 7.50 21.87 18.08
C PRO A 532 7.59 21.70 16.56
N ALA A 533 8.19 22.67 15.86
CA ALA A 533 8.44 22.56 14.43
C ALA A 533 9.46 21.45 14.10
N MET A 534 10.47 21.22 14.94
CA MET A 534 11.45 20.15 14.76
C MET A 534 10.80 18.78 15.02
N ILE A 535 9.94 18.66 16.03
CA ILE A 535 9.15 17.43 16.30
C ILE A 535 8.37 17.00 15.06
N GLU A 536 7.60 17.93 14.49
CA GLU A 536 6.73 17.70 13.33
C GLU A 536 7.49 17.42 12.03
N ASN A 537 8.61 18.10 11.80
CA ASN A 537 9.42 17.90 10.61
C ASN A 537 10.29 16.65 10.72
N ALA A 538 10.86 16.35 11.90
CA ALA A 538 11.63 15.14 12.14
C ALA A 538 10.78 13.89 11.93
N ALA A 539 9.54 13.87 12.41
CA ALA A 539 8.62 12.78 12.13
C ALA A 539 8.36 12.57 10.63
N ARG A 540 8.15 13.65 9.88
CA ARG A 540 8.00 13.58 8.42
C ARG A 540 9.28 13.08 7.74
N MET A 541 10.44 13.60 8.15
CA MET A 541 11.75 13.15 7.67
C MET A 541 12.02 11.68 8.01
N ALA A 542 11.52 11.18 9.15
CA ALA A 542 11.58 9.77 9.52
C ALA A 542 10.73 8.87 8.60
N GLY A 543 9.84 9.46 7.78
CA GLY A 543 8.96 8.76 6.85
C GLY A 543 7.49 8.71 7.25
N MET A 544 7.10 9.37 8.34
CA MET A 544 5.69 9.41 8.78
C MET A 544 4.87 10.36 7.89
N PRO A 545 3.61 10.01 7.53
CA PRO A 545 2.78 10.83 6.65
C PRO A 545 2.30 12.13 7.31
N VAL A 546 2.11 12.12 8.63
CA VAL A 546 1.62 13.24 9.43
C VAL A 546 2.45 13.34 10.70
N GLY A 547 2.84 14.55 11.08
CA GLY A 547 3.53 14.76 12.35
C GLY A 547 2.61 14.48 13.55
N PRO A 548 3.18 14.15 14.71
CA PRO A 548 2.43 13.55 15.81
C PRO A 548 1.46 14.53 16.51
N LEU A 549 1.80 15.81 16.58
CA LEU A 549 0.92 16.82 17.19
C LEU A 549 -0.25 17.14 16.27
N ALA A 550 0.02 17.24 14.96
CA ALA A 550 -1.01 17.35 13.95
C ALA A 550 -1.95 16.14 13.95
N LEU A 551 -1.40 14.93 14.12
CA LEU A 551 -2.20 13.70 14.21
C LEU A 551 -3.16 13.73 15.41
N ASN A 552 -2.67 14.13 16.58
CA ASN A 552 -3.52 14.29 17.77
C ASN A 552 -4.66 15.30 17.54
N ASP A 553 -4.38 16.41 16.84
CA ASP A 553 -5.41 17.37 16.49
C ASP A 553 -6.49 16.80 15.55
N GLU A 554 -6.14 15.87 14.64
CA GLU A 554 -7.12 15.20 13.79
C GLU A 554 -8.03 14.25 14.61
N VAL A 555 -7.46 13.57 15.61
CA VAL A 555 -8.18 12.64 16.51
C VAL A 555 -9.06 13.38 17.52
N ALA A 556 -8.57 14.54 18.00
CA ALA A 556 -9.09 15.40 19.06
C ALA A 556 -8.43 15.19 20.43
N ILE A 557 -7.97 16.31 21.02
CA ILE A 557 -7.19 16.33 22.26
C ILE A 557 -8.08 16.03 23.48
N ASP A 558 -9.35 16.43 23.44
CA ASP A 558 -10.32 16.12 24.51
C ASP A 558 -10.64 14.62 24.58
N LEU A 559 -10.57 13.90 23.45
CA LEU A 559 -10.66 12.46 23.44
C LEU A 559 -9.42 11.83 24.10
N SER A 560 -8.22 12.33 23.80
CA SER A 560 -6.98 11.93 24.48
C SER A 560 -7.09 12.11 26.00
N ARG A 561 -7.66 13.22 26.48
CA ARG A 561 -7.93 13.43 27.92
C ARG A 561 -8.86 12.36 28.49
N ARG A 562 -9.97 12.07 27.82
CA ARG A 562 -10.94 11.05 28.25
C ARG A 562 -10.33 9.65 28.29
N ILE A 563 -9.51 9.29 27.29
CA ILE A 563 -8.81 8.00 27.25
C ILE A 563 -7.81 7.90 28.42
N MET A 564 -7.05 8.95 28.71
CA MET A 564 -6.15 8.99 29.87
C MET A 564 -6.92 8.81 31.19
N GLN A 565 -8.03 9.52 31.38
CA GLN A 565 -8.87 9.39 32.58
C GLN A 565 -9.46 7.98 32.73
N ALA A 566 -9.99 7.40 31.65
CA ALA A 566 -10.48 6.03 31.65
C ALA A 566 -9.36 5.03 31.97
N THR A 567 -8.15 5.24 31.43
CA THR A 567 -6.99 4.39 31.70
C THR A 567 -6.56 4.46 33.16
N MET A 568 -6.56 5.66 33.78
CA MET A 568 -6.30 5.80 35.21
C MET A 568 -7.38 5.13 36.06
N ALA A 569 -8.65 5.21 35.65
CA ALA A 569 -9.75 4.56 36.37
C ALA A 569 -9.65 3.02 36.30
N ASP A 570 -9.22 2.48 35.16
CA ASP A 570 -9.16 1.04 34.93
C ASP A 570 -7.86 0.40 35.46
N LEU A 571 -6.72 1.09 35.37
CA LEU A 571 -5.38 0.53 35.63
C LEU A 571 -4.61 1.26 36.76
N GLY A 572 -5.18 2.32 37.34
CA GLY A 572 -4.56 3.15 38.37
C GLY A 572 -3.80 4.36 37.83
N GLU A 573 -3.52 5.34 38.70
CA GLU A 573 -2.91 6.63 38.30
C GLU A 573 -1.54 6.50 37.61
N ALA A 574 -0.75 5.49 38.00
CA ALA A 574 0.58 5.26 37.42
C ALA A 574 0.54 4.77 35.96
N ALA A 575 -0.64 4.39 35.44
CA ALA A 575 -0.80 3.93 34.06
C ALA A 575 -0.69 5.06 33.02
N VAL A 576 -0.72 6.32 33.45
CA VAL A 576 -0.57 7.49 32.59
C VAL A 576 0.55 8.37 33.11
N ASP A 577 1.43 8.82 32.21
CA ASP A 577 2.46 9.81 32.58
C ASP A 577 1.80 11.14 32.95
N LYS A 578 2.01 11.57 34.20
CA LYS A 578 1.46 12.81 34.74
C LYS A 578 1.85 14.03 33.89
N ARG A 579 3.06 14.07 33.33
CA ARG A 579 3.53 15.18 32.48
C ARG A 579 2.72 15.27 31.19
N HIS A 580 2.34 14.13 30.63
CA HIS A 580 1.49 14.06 29.43
C HIS A 580 0.07 14.50 29.76
N PHE A 581 -0.48 14.03 30.88
CA PHE A 581 -1.81 14.44 31.35
C PHE A 581 -1.89 15.94 31.62
N ASP A 582 -0.87 16.52 32.25
CA ASP A 582 -0.79 17.96 32.51
C ASP A 582 -0.73 18.78 31.21
N LEU A 583 0.06 18.36 30.22
CA LEU A 583 0.10 19.00 28.89
C LEU A 583 -1.28 18.96 28.22
N VAL A 584 -1.92 17.79 28.20
CA VAL A 584 -3.25 17.61 27.59
C VAL A 584 -4.30 18.45 28.32
N ASN A 585 -4.29 18.49 29.65
CA ASN A 585 -5.21 19.33 30.43
C ASN A 585 -5.04 20.80 30.12
N ARG A 586 -3.80 21.32 30.10
CA ARG A 586 -3.53 22.73 29.75
C ARG A 586 -4.11 23.10 28.38
N LEU A 587 -4.01 22.21 27.39
CA LEU A 587 -4.58 22.45 26.06
C LEU A 587 -6.10 22.43 26.07
N VAL A 588 -6.70 21.42 26.70
CA VAL A 588 -8.17 21.29 26.75
C VAL A 588 -8.79 22.44 27.54
N ASP A 589 -8.19 22.85 28.65
CA ASP A 589 -8.67 23.93 29.50
C ASP A 589 -8.50 25.31 28.81
N ALA A 590 -7.52 25.45 27.91
CA ALA A 590 -7.41 26.58 26.98
C ALA A 590 -8.40 26.50 25.79
N GLY A 591 -9.30 25.51 25.78
CA GLY A 591 -10.28 25.27 24.73
C GLY A 591 -9.66 24.83 23.40
N ARG A 592 -8.45 24.24 23.42
CA ARG A 592 -7.73 23.75 22.23
C ARG A 592 -8.00 22.25 22.07
N LEU A 593 -9.14 21.93 21.47
CA LEU A 593 -9.67 20.56 21.39
C LEU A 593 -9.21 19.78 20.15
N GLY A 594 -8.54 20.44 19.20
CA GLY A 594 -8.07 19.85 17.95
C GLY A 594 -8.73 20.48 16.72
N ARG A 595 -8.59 19.83 15.57
CA ARG A 595 -8.94 20.36 14.25
C ARG A 595 -10.42 20.73 14.11
N LYS A 596 -11.32 19.90 14.65
CA LYS A 596 -12.78 20.17 14.59
C LYS A 596 -13.18 21.46 15.32
N ALA A 597 -12.43 21.83 16.35
CA ALA A 597 -12.62 23.07 17.09
C ALA A 597 -11.85 24.27 16.49
N GLY A 598 -11.13 24.07 15.38
CA GLY A 598 -10.30 25.09 14.74
C GLY A 598 -8.98 25.40 15.46
N LYS A 599 -8.72 24.77 16.62
CA LYS A 599 -7.52 25.01 17.45
C LYS A 599 -7.17 23.79 18.30
N GLY A 600 -5.90 23.41 18.28
CA GLY A 600 -5.28 22.29 19.01
C GLY A 600 -3.78 22.56 19.25
N PHE A 601 -2.88 21.64 18.99
CA PHE A 601 -1.44 21.99 18.87
C PHE A 601 -1.20 22.98 17.72
N TYR A 602 -2.06 22.93 16.70
CA TYR A 602 -2.10 23.88 15.59
C TYR A 602 -3.27 24.86 15.72
N ASP A 603 -3.12 26.03 15.12
CA ASP A 603 -4.24 26.89 14.74
C ASP A 603 -4.69 26.53 13.31
N TYR A 604 -6.01 26.37 13.11
CA TYR A 604 -6.63 26.01 11.84
C TYR A 604 -7.52 27.16 11.33
N PRO A 605 -6.93 28.24 10.79
CA PRO A 605 -7.70 29.36 10.28
C PRO A 605 -8.53 28.97 9.04
N ALA A 606 -9.57 29.75 8.77
CA ALA A 606 -10.33 29.61 7.53
C ALA A 606 -9.42 29.80 6.31
N LYS A 607 -9.71 29.08 5.22
CA LYS A 607 -8.99 29.23 3.95
C LYS A 607 -9.08 30.69 3.48
N PRO A 608 -8.03 31.24 2.85
CA PRO A 608 -6.84 30.56 2.31
C PRO A 608 -5.67 30.39 3.28
N ALA A 609 -5.79 30.86 4.53
CA ALA A 609 -4.70 30.75 5.50
C ALA A 609 -4.36 29.28 5.80
N LYS A 610 -3.06 29.00 5.95
CA LYS A 610 -2.56 27.65 6.25
C LYS A 610 -2.55 27.41 7.75
N LYS A 611 -2.75 26.15 8.14
CA LYS A 611 -2.51 25.72 9.52
C LYS A 611 -1.07 26.03 9.92
N HIS A 612 -0.88 26.41 11.16
CA HIS A 612 0.44 26.68 11.74
C HIS A 612 0.45 26.27 13.21
N LEU A 613 1.62 25.93 13.75
CA LEU A 613 1.77 25.56 15.15
C LEU A 613 1.37 26.76 16.03
N TRP A 614 0.65 26.48 17.11
CA TRP A 614 0.21 27.49 18.06
C TRP A 614 1.44 28.15 18.73
N PRO A 615 1.61 29.48 18.65
CA PRO A 615 2.76 30.17 19.25
C PRO A 615 2.92 29.89 20.75
N GLY A 616 1.81 29.75 21.48
CA GLY A 616 1.80 29.48 22.92
C GLY A 616 2.42 28.14 23.33
N LEU A 617 2.62 27.19 22.40
CA LEU A 617 3.33 25.94 22.71
C LEU A 617 4.74 26.18 23.24
N LYS A 618 5.41 27.24 22.76
CA LYS A 618 6.77 27.60 23.18
C LYS A 618 6.82 28.15 24.61
N GLU A 619 5.68 28.58 25.14
CA GLU A 619 5.55 29.17 26.48
C GLU A 619 5.19 28.13 27.54
N LEU A 620 4.74 26.93 27.12
CA LEU A 620 4.33 25.87 28.06
C LEU A 620 5.50 25.26 28.83
N TYR A 621 6.69 25.19 28.20
CA TYR A 621 7.92 24.62 28.74
C TYR A 621 9.14 25.38 28.22
N PRO A 622 10.24 25.49 29.02
CA PRO A 622 11.50 26.07 28.56
C PRO A 622 12.00 25.41 27.27
N GLN A 623 12.27 26.20 26.23
CA GLN A 623 12.68 25.68 24.94
C GLN A 623 14.19 25.41 24.90
N GLN A 624 14.58 24.30 24.27
CA GLN A 624 15.96 24.02 23.88
C GLN A 624 16.37 24.89 22.69
N ASN A 625 17.67 25.15 22.53
CA ASN A 625 18.16 25.79 21.30
C ASN A 625 18.06 24.80 20.14
N ALA A 626 17.55 25.26 18.99
CA ALA A 626 17.36 24.40 17.83
C ALA A 626 18.67 23.80 17.29
N GLU A 627 19.80 24.50 17.47
CA GLU A 627 21.13 24.04 17.04
C GLU A 627 21.67 22.87 17.86
N ASP A 628 21.19 22.73 19.10
CA ASP A 628 21.62 21.66 20.03
C ASP A 628 20.79 20.37 19.84
N VAL A 629 19.71 20.41 19.05
CA VAL A 629 18.78 19.30 18.86
C VAL A 629 19.19 18.44 17.66
N ASP A 630 19.55 17.19 17.92
CA ASP A 630 19.86 16.21 16.86
C ASP A 630 18.58 15.69 16.18
N VAL A 631 18.34 16.15 14.94
CA VAL A 631 17.19 15.73 14.12
C VAL A 631 17.20 14.22 13.82
N LYS A 632 18.36 13.57 13.75
CA LYS A 632 18.44 12.12 13.53
C LYS A 632 17.99 11.36 14.77
N GLU A 633 18.35 11.84 15.95
CA GLU A 633 17.86 11.27 17.20
C GLU A 633 16.34 11.42 17.33
N LEU A 634 15.77 12.58 16.95
CA LEU A 634 14.31 12.74 16.94
C LEU A 634 13.62 11.73 16.01
N GLN A 635 14.18 11.49 14.82
CA GLN A 635 13.67 10.46 13.90
C GLN A 635 13.73 9.06 14.54
N GLN A 636 14.85 8.72 15.17
CA GLN A 636 15.03 7.43 15.84
C GLN A 636 14.06 7.25 17.01
N ARG A 637 13.85 8.26 17.84
CA ARG A 637 12.88 8.21 18.95
C ARG A 637 11.50 7.80 18.47
N PHE A 638 10.99 8.40 17.37
CA PHE A 638 9.71 8.03 16.80
C PHE A 638 9.68 6.60 16.23
N LEU A 639 10.68 6.22 15.43
CA LEU A 639 10.67 4.90 14.81
C LEU A 639 10.86 3.78 15.83
N VAL A 640 11.76 3.97 16.80
CA VAL A 640 12.12 2.96 17.81
C VAL A 640 10.98 2.75 18.81
N THR A 641 10.33 3.80 19.31
CA THR A 641 9.26 3.65 20.31
C THR A 641 8.08 2.81 19.78
N MET A 642 7.69 3.05 18.52
CA MET A 642 6.66 2.27 17.84
C MET A 642 7.12 0.84 17.52
N ALA A 643 8.37 0.67 17.07
CA ALA A 643 8.92 -0.65 16.77
C ALA A 643 9.07 -1.53 18.03
N LEU A 644 9.44 -0.93 19.17
CA LEU A 644 9.45 -1.60 20.47
C LEU A 644 8.06 -2.06 20.90
N GLU A 645 7.03 -1.23 20.67
CA GLU A 645 5.65 -1.64 20.96
C GLU A 645 5.19 -2.78 20.04
N ALA A 646 5.53 -2.74 18.75
CA ALA A 646 5.24 -3.86 17.85
C ALA A 646 5.97 -5.15 18.27
N ALA A 647 7.21 -5.04 18.76
CA ALA A 647 7.92 -6.18 19.34
C ALA A 647 7.24 -6.69 20.63
N ARG A 648 6.71 -5.80 21.48
CA ARG A 648 5.93 -6.14 22.67
C ARG A 648 4.67 -6.91 22.31
N THR A 649 3.92 -6.46 21.30
CA THR A 649 2.71 -7.16 20.86
C THR A 649 3.01 -8.57 20.32
N MET A 650 4.18 -8.77 19.71
CA MET A 650 4.62 -10.12 19.33
C MET A 650 4.97 -10.98 20.55
N ALA A 651 5.67 -10.41 21.53
CA ALA A 651 6.05 -11.12 22.76
C ALA A 651 4.84 -11.53 23.62
N GLU A 652 3.81 -10.68 23.64
CA GLU A 652 2.56 -10.89 24.38
C GLU A 652 1.57 -11.81 23.65
N GLY A 653 1.84 -12.19 22.39
CA GLY A 653 0.93 -13.00 21.58
C GLY A 653 -0.21 -12.22 20.94
N VAL A 654 -0.31 -10.90 21.13
CA VAL A 654 -1.32 -10.04 20.51
C VAL A 654 -1.23 -10.09 18.98
N VAL A 655 -0.01 -10.08 18.45
CA VAL A 655 0.25 -10.39 17.04
C VAL A 655 1.09 -11.65 16.99
N THR A 656 0.63 -12.65 16.24
CA THR A 656 1.31 -13.95 16.15
C THR A 656 2.04 -14.16 14.83
N ASP A 657 1.82 -13.29 13.84
CA ASP A 657 2.46 -13.33 12.53
C ASP A 657 3.13 -11.98 12.22
N PRO A 658 4.46 -11.94 12.00
CA PRO A 658 5.15 -10.68 11.76
C PRO A 658 4.69 -9.95 10.48
N ARG A 659 4.09 -10.68 9.53
CA ARG A 659 3.47 -10.10 8.32
C ARG A 659 2.36 -9.12 8.67
N GLU A 660 1.58 -9.43 9.70
CA GLU A 660 0.44 -8.62 10.13
C GLU A 660 0.89 -7.37 10.86
N ALA A 661 1.91 -7.46 11.70
CA ALA A 661 2.51 -6.30 12.34
C ALA A 661 3.07 -5.32 11.30
N ASP A 662 3.83 -5.81 10.31
CA ASP A 662 4.44 -4.96 9.30
C ASP A 662 3.40 -4.33 8.36
N VAL A 663 2.52 -5.14 7.76
CA VAL A 663 1.46 -4.63 6.87
C VAL A 663 0.48 -3.73 7.63
N GLY A 664 0.13 -4.11 8.86
CA GLY A 664 -0.70 -3.31 9.76
C GLY A 664 -0.08 -1.97 10.09
N SER A 665 1.22 -1.94 10.40
CA SER A 665 1.91 -0.69 10.71
C SER A 665 1.94 0.29 9.55
N ILE A 666 2.14 -0.21 8.32
CA ILE A 666 2.17 0.63 7.12
C ILE A 666 0.77 1.10 6.73
N LEU A 667 -0.20 0.19 6.61
CA LEU A 667 -1.53 0.52 6.10
C LEU A 667 -2.44 1.18 7.15
N GLY A 668 -2.18 0.95 8.43
CA GLY A 668 -2.96 1.51 9.54
C GLY A 668 -2.55 2.93 9.87
N PHE A 669 -1.26 3.12 10.21
CA PHE A 669 -0.76 4.41 10.69
C PHE A 669 0.44 4.96 9.91
N GLY A 670 0.80 4.35 8.78
CA GLY A 670 1.81 4.88 7.87
C GLY A 670 3.23 4.81 8.43
N TYR A 671 3.56 3.78 9.22
CA TYR A 671 4.90 3.58 9.76
C TYR A 671 5.92 3.50 8.62
N ALA A 672 6.67 4.59 8.43
CA ALA A 672 7.84 4.75 7.55
C ALA A 672 7.95 3.66 6.47
N PRO A 673 7.12 3.67 5.41
CA PRO A 673 6.94 2.52 4.52
C PRO A 673 8.22 2.01 3.87
N TYR A 674 9.22 2.86 3.66
CA TYR A 674 10.54 2.49 3.14
C TYR A 674 11.30 1.49 4.03
N THR A 675 10.96 1.40 5.30
CA THR A 675 11.53 0.43 6.25
C THR A 675 10.88 -0.94 6.16
N GLY A 676 9.79 -1.09 5.40
CA GLY A 676 8.99 -2.31 5.30
C GLY A 676 8.08 -2.60 6.50
N GLY A 677 7.98 -1.71 7.49
CA GLY A 677 7.12 -1.87 8.66
C GLY A 677 7.90 -1.96 9.96
N ALA A 678 7.19 -1.97 11.09
CA ALA A 678 7.79 -1.86 12.42
C ALA A 678 8.78 -2.99 12.77
N LEU A 679 8.47 -4.24 12.43
CA LEU A 679 9.37 -5.38 12.64
C LEU A 679 10.42 -5.50 11.53
N SER A 680 10.07 -5.11 10.30
CA SER A 680 11.05 -4.96 9.19
C SER A 680 12.12 -3.93 9.48
N TYR A 681 11.79 -2.84 10.17
CA TYR A 681 12.77 -1.87 10.62
C TYR A 681 13.81 -2.50 11.54
N ILE A 682 13.37 -3.34 12.48
CA ILE A 682 14.26 -4.08 13.39
C ILE A 682 15.10 -5.10 12.63
N ASP A 683 14.47 -5.94 11.81
CA ASP A 683 15.16 -6.98 11.03
C ASP A 683 16.16 -6.40 10.02
N GLY A 684 15.78 -5.31 9.35
CA GLY A 684 16.59 -4.63 8.34
C GLY A 684 17.82 -3.96 8.94
N MET A 685 17.72 -3.46 10.17
CA MET A 685 18.86 -2.97 10.95
C MET A 685 19.68 -4.12 11.55
N GLY A 686 19.03 -5.23 11.86
CA GLY A 686 19.56 -6.35 12.64
C GLY A 686 19.23 -6.18 14.13
N VAL A 687 18.64 -7.22 14.75
CA VAL A 687 18.12 -7.17 16.12
C VAL A 687 19.18 -6.71 17.14
N LYS A 688 20.43 -7.18 17.01
CA LYS A 688 21.53 -6.77 17.90
C LYS A 688 21.82 -5.27 17.81
N ALA A 689 21.82 -4.71 16.61
CA ALA A 689 22.04 -3.28 16.41
C ALA A 689 20.84 -2.46 16.93
N PHE A 690 19.62 -2.97 16.76
CA PHE A 690 18.42 -2.34 17.31
C PHE A 690 18.41 -2.32 18.84
N VAL A 691 18.81 -3.41 19.50
CA VAL A 691 18.96 -3.45 20.97
C VAL A 691 19.96 -2.40 21.46
N ALA A 692 21.14 -2.30 20.83
CA ALA A 692 22.13 -1.28 21.19
C ALA A 692 21.61 0.16 20.99
N LEU A 693 20.81 0.40 19.95
CA LEU A 693 20.14 1.69 19.74
C LEU A 693 19.11 1.97 20.85
N CYS A 694 18.32 0.97 21.22
CA CYS A 694 17.34 1.05 22.31
C CYS A 694 18.02 1.39 23.64
N GLU A 695 19.10 0.69 24.02
CA GLU A 695 19.88 0.97 25.23
C GLU A 695 20.48 2.40 25.23
N THR A 696 20.92 2.87 24.06
CA THR A 696 21.43 4.24 23.90
C THR A 696 20.32 5.28 24.14
N LEU A 697 19.14 5.06 23.57
CA LEU A 697 18.00 5.94 23.75
C LEU A 697 17.44 5.85 25.18
N GLU A 698 17.43 4.66 25.79
CA GLU A 698 17.00 4.43 27.16
C GLU A 698 17.87 5.24 28.14
N LYS A 699 19.19 5.18 27.98
CA LYS A 699 20.11 5.95 28.83
C LYS A 699 19.86 7.46 28.75
N ARG A 700 19.44 7.96 27.59
CA ARG A 700 19.24 9.40 27.35
C ARG A 700 17.83 9.88 27.70
N HIS A 701 16.83 9.06 27.44
CA HIS A 701 15.43 9.46 27.42
C HIS A 701 14.56 8.65 28.38
N GLY A 702 15.01 7.51 28.88
CA GLY A 702 14.36 6.72 29.93
C GLY A 702 13.77 5.38 29.46
N GLU A 703 13.17 4.68 30.42
CA GLU A 703 12.75 3.26 30.34
C GLU A 703 11.82 2.90 29.18
N ARG A 704 11.09 3.87 28.60
CA ARG A 704 10.21 3.60 27.44
C ARG A 704 10.97 3.04 26.23
N PHE A 705 12.29 3.28 26.15
CA PHE A 705 13.16 2.70 25.14
C PHE A 705 13.87 1.41 25.57
N ALA A 706 13.60 0.90 26.78
CA ALA A 706 14.21 -0.33 27.27
C ALA A 706 13.87 -1.51 26.33
N PRO A 707 14.88 -2.25 25.83
CA PRO A 707 14.64 -3.44 25.05
C PRO A 707 13.92 -4.51 25.88
N ILE A 708 12.93 -5.16 25.30
CA ILE A 708 12.21 -6.24 25.98
C ILE A 708 13.02 -7.54 26.02
N PRO A 709 12.73 -8.47 26.96
CA PRO A 709 13.46 -9.74 27.08
C PRO A 709 13.55 -10.53 25.76
N LEU A 710 12.47 -10.54 24.97
CA LEU A 710 12.44 -11.18 23.66
C LEU A 710 13.55 -10.65 22.72
N LEU A 711 13.79 -9.34 22.72
CA LEU A 711 14.80 -8.73 21.85
C LEU A 711 16.23 -9.10 22.30
N HIS A 712 16.49 -9.16 23.60
CA HIS A 712 17.78 -9.62 24.11
C HIS A 712 18.06 -11.09 23.77
N GLU A 713 17.05 -11.94 23.90
CA GLU A 713 17.12 -13.35 23.51
C GLU A 713 17.43 -13.49 22.01
N MET A 714 16.65 -12.82 21.15
CA MET A 714 16.83 -12.84 19.70
C MET A 714 18.19 -12.26 19.27
N ALA A 715 18.64 -11.17 19.90
CA ALA A 715 19.95 -10.58 19.63
C ALA A 715 21.09 -11.54 19.94
N SER A 716 20.99 -12.27 21.06
CA SER A 716 21.99 -13.25 21.49
C SER A 716 22.02 -14.47 20.56
N ALA A 717 20.87 -14.88 20.02
CA ALA A 717 20.72 -16.01 19.13
C ALA A 717 20.90 -15.67 17.63
N GLY A 718 21.14 -14.40 17.26
CA GLY A 718 21.25 -13.98 15.86
C GLY A 718 19.95 -14.14 15.06
N GLN A 719 18.80 -14.08 15.73
CA GLN A 719 17.48 -14.31 15.13
C GLN A 719 16.89 -13.02 14.53
N THR A 720 15.84 -13.20 13.71
CA THR A 720 15.00 -12.13 13.15
C THR A 720 13.52 -12.45 13.41
N PHE A 721 12.64 -11.46 13.39
CA PHE A 721 11.20 -11.68 13.57
C PHE A 721 10.64 -12.58 12.48
N TYR A 722 10.98 -12.30 11.22
CA TYR A 722 10.57 -13.14 10.08
C TYR A 722 11.26 -14.51 10.04
N GLY A 723 12.35 -14.71 10.79
CA GLY A 723 12.99 -16.01 10.96
C GLY A 723 12.35 -16.84 12.07
N ARG A 724 12.01 -16.21 13.20
CA ARG A 724 11.48 -16.87 14.40
C ARG A 724 9.97 -17.13 14.34
N PHE A 725 9.20 -16.13 13.88
CA PHE A 725 7.74 -16.12 14.03
C PHE A 725 6.99 -16.34 12.72
N ARG A 726 7.67 -16.33 11.57
CA ARG A 726 6.97 -16.53 10.29
C ARG A 726 6.36 -17.94 10.27
N PRO A 727 5.03 -18.06 10.09
CA PRO A 727 4.41 -19.38 9.98
C PRO A 727 5.04 -20.18 8.84
N ALA A 728 5.31 -21.46 9.06
CA ALA A 728 5.72 -22.36 7.98
C ALA A 728 4.67 -22.29 6.87
N ARG A 729 5.10 -22.30 5.60
CA ARG A 729 4.14 -22.50 4.50
C ARG A 729 3.49 -23.85 4.73
N GLN A 730 2.22 -23.85 5.11
CA GLN A 730 1.42 -25.06 5.01
C GLN A 730 1.44 -25.46 3.55
N ALA A 731 1.90 -26.68 3.26
CA ALA A 731 1.88 -27.22 1.90
C ALA A 731 0.47 -27.01 1.37
N GLU A 732 0.34 -26.38 0.19
CA GLU A 732 -0.93 -26.28 -0.53
C GLU A 732 -1.47 -27.71 -0.63
N ALA A 733 -2.48 -28.02 0.18
CA ALA A 733 -3.19 -29.28 0.09
C ALA A 733 -4.03 -29.19 -1.19
N ALA A 734 -3.50 -29.84 -2.23
CA ALA A 734 -4.11 -30.28 -3.48
C ALA A 734 -5.03 -29.30 -4.23
#